data_AF-A0A939UN87-F1
#
_entry.id   AF-A0A939UN87-F1
#
_cell.length_a   1.000
_cell.length_b   1.000
_cell.length_c   1.000
_cell.angle_alpha   90.00
_cell.angle_beta   90.00
_cell.angle_gamma   90.00
#
_symmetry.space_group_name_H-M   'P 1'
#
loop_
_entity.id
_entity.type
_entity.pdbx_description
1 polymer ?
#
loop_
_entity_poly.entity_id
_entity_poly.type
_entity_poly.pdbx_seq_one_letter_code
_entity_poly.pdbx_strand_id
1 'polypeptide(L)'
;MKLVLLLVIALIPAVCGIAFAAYQGTELLGDKDTLRQTNLPYDLLKQNSIGINYMENLLDGRSNIVSYTHLNFNSNAADGWHLQFPDDAARFLEGLALEADYSPVVRLELARRIAKGIVATHVHGTTGLYGFRVRYGGKTNLLLDTEGDGWASLCYLGDSMEPGVSIGFEAVKGGAVYPIGDFTWSDPGDRNGSMGRARSSEYWNETRYVWKRDYKAPSGTVKADFTSWMSDEYMPMEINWNTGSFDKIVTLFGKGKGGMKIFSSVTGPARVFLPDRKTVYASDRDGDVVIDKPDFNYIIMTKTPGWANRGYAGAVVILWEGKAEKLELLAEDGYGQIRLTNAPGKKSWISYTKWMDPDEMDYMFRNADHFLKQGSFLPTDVPMPENNNADYTGLAAAAYMLTKWHDPCASTLLCHAERAVDAVMKGFPDKHFVRAFFPVRACCWMILTAKELKDADMEAKYTAYLETAMEKLWMYGYHPEYGGWNGTWDHWNCVRALFMAWKATGGEEYYQKWEKALSQVKVDETGMYVNGQIKKSPADVNTYFGAMPMGAWGAAGWRDMCETYMHLDVPANENNDSVLVKDLWNDAGAGPWAQDDANPEFVGYCLAGIDMPYEDKYMVPVGSFASYDDLGNVTLRNEPLVDNPFFRPGNERFRLLKGGLPEDRKIYTAVPVQDKKGVYEIDAKNARSGLALEADVRGGAYRVSASPDGKKWHMLYDTVNTGDYRTGVDLSAFVGNRDLYLKTDRFYGDKKPAREKGTRTENRYRFVAPGGEMVYRLPVAGLVSAFAEVICGNNYVIELSGDGESWDRAADSNYYASGKENVAGGWLRLVDLDPYLGKDSVYMRVTCLDRKEYANPLVSYPGTAFLERCTLYGVYDTDKIYVKIEASEGKAEVKDTLCKYW
;
A
#
# COMPACT_ATOMS: atom_id res chain seq x y z
N MET A 1 -12.65 53.43 -14.57
CA MET A 1 -13.25 52.07 -14.57
C MET A 1 -12.37 51.02 -15.25
N LYS A 2 -11.92 51.19 -16.50
CA LYS A 2 -11.06 50.19 -17.20
C LYS A 2 -9.68 49.95 -16.55
N LEU A 3 -9.09 50.95 -15.89
CA LEU A 3 -7.80 50.81 -15.19
C LEU A 3 -7.94 50.03 -13.86
N VAL A 4 -9.09 50.13 -13.19
CA VAL A 4 -9.36 49.43 -11.92
C VAL A 4 -9.67 47.95 -12.18
N LEU A 5 -10.35 47.63 -13.29
CA LEU A 5 -10.62 46.24 -13.68
C LEU A 5 -9.34 45.50 -14.11
N LEU A 6 -8.40 46.18 -14.76
CA LEU A 6 -7.09 45.62 -15.10
C LEU A 6 -6.20 45.42 -13.86
N LEU A 7 -6.27 46.30 -12.87
CA LEU A 7 -5.57 46.13 -11.59
C LEU A 7 -6.16 44.97 -10.76
N VAL A 8 -7.48 44.76 -10.77
CA VAL A 8 -8.12 43.63 -10.09
C VAL A 8 -7.82 42.30 -10.79
N ILE A 9 -7.77 42.26 -12.13
CA ILE A 9 -7.42 41.04 -12.88
C ILE A 9 -5.91 40.71 -12.78
N ALA A 10 -5.04 41.71 -12.66
CA ALA A 10 -3.60 41.50 -12.41
C ALA A 10 -3.29 41.16 -10.94
N LEU A 11 -4.16 41.50 -9.99
CA LEU A 11 -4.04 41.14 -8.57
C LEU A 11 -4.61 39.75 -8.25
N ILE A 12 -5.48 39.17 -9.08
CA ILE A 12 -5.99 37.81 -8.84
C ILE A 12 -4.88 36.74 -8.86
N PRO A 13 -3.89 36.78 -9.77
CA PRO A 13 -2.72 35.88 -9.68
C PRO A 13 -1.77 36.21 -8.51
N ALA A 14 -1.81 37.42 -7.96
CA ALA A 14 -0.96 37.82 -6.82
C ALA A 14 -1.62 37.59 -5.45
N VAL A 15 -2.95 37.42 -5.41
CA VAL A 15 -3.74 37.13 -4.20
C VAL A 15 -4.21 35.67 -4.18
N CYS A 16 -4.26 34.99 -5.33
CA CYS A 16 -4.60 33.56 -5.46
C CYS A 16 -3.46 32.70 -6.03
N GLY A 17 -2.29 33.28 -6.31
CA GLY A 17 -1.11 32.55 -6.76
C GLY A 17 -0.06 32.47 -5.65
N ILE A 18 0.36 31.24 -5.35
CA ILE A 18 1.57 30.90 -4.62
C ILE A 18 1.54 31.30 -3.13
N ALA A 19 0.60 30.70 -2.41
CA ALA A 19 0.79 30.34 -1.02
C ALA A 19 0.86 28.81 -0.89
N PHE A 20 1.71 28.17 -1.71
CA PHE A 20 2.42 27.00 -1.18
C PHE A 20 3.43 27.60 -0.22
N ALA A 21 3.05 27.68 1.06
CA ALA A 21 4.02 27.99 2.09
C ALA A 21 5.20 27.03 1.87
N ALA A 22 6.41 27.58 1.81
CA ALA A 22 7.55 26.80 2.22
C ALA A 22 7.25 26.42 3.68
N TYR A 23 6.72 25.22 3.88
CA TYR A 23 6.35 24.67 5.18
C TYR A 23 7.63 24.59 6.00
N GLN A 24 7.87 25.63 6.79
CA GLN A 24 8.92 25.65 7.81
C GLN A 24 8.35 24.83 8.96
N GLY A 25 8.71 23.55 9.00
CA GLY A 25 8.30 22.62 10.06
C GLY A 25 8.41 23.31 11.42
N THR A 26 7.28 23.55 12.05
CA THR A 26 7.22 23.92 13.47
C THR A 26 7.88 22.82 14.29
N GLU A 27 8.47 23.19 15.43
CA GLU A 27 9.04 22.23 16.38
C GLU A 27 8.02 21.14 16.74
N LEU A 28 8.52 19.94 17.02
CA LEU A 28 7.70 18.85 17.57
C LEU A 28 6.90 19.33 18.78
N LEU A 29 5.62 18.96 18.84
CA LEU A 29 4.77 19.21 20.00
C LEU A 29 5.32 18.41 21.19
N GLY A 30 6.11 19.07 22.05
CA GLY A 30 6.59 18.49 23.30
C GLY A 30 5.45 18.22 24.28
N ASP A 31 5.73 17.53 25.39
CA ASP A 31 4.73 17.17 26.41
C ASP A 31 4.07 18.37 27.12
N LYS A 32 4.50 19.58 26.79
CA LYS A 32 3.98 20.85 27.31
C LYS A 32 3.43 21.76 26.21
N ASP A 33 3.30 21.25 24.98
CA ASP A 33 2.82 22.06 23.87
C ASP A 33 1.33 22.34 24.04
N THR A 34 1.00 23.63 24.07
CA THR A 34 -0.37 24.12 24.18
C THR A 34 -1.26 23.64 23.04
N LEU A 35 -0.71 23.28 21.87
CA LEU A 35 -1.48 22.72 20.76
C LEU A 35 -2.18 21.39 21.14
N ARG A 36 -1.59 20.56 22.03
CA ARG A 36 -2.23 19.35 22.58
C ARG A 36 -3.54 19.66 23.32
N GLN A 37 -3.66 20.87 23.86
CA GLN A 37 -4.81 21.30 24.68
C GLN A 37 -5.71 22.34 24.00
N THR A 38 -5.29 22.94 22.89
CA THR A 38 -6.06 24.00 22.20
C THR A 38 -7.44 23.57 21.70
N ASN A 39 -7.68 22.26 21.58
CA ASN A 39 -8.94 21.72 21.08
C ASN A 39 -9.77 21.00 22.15
N LEU A 40 -9.44 21.12 23.44
CA LEU A 40 -10.27 20.61 24.51
C LEU A 40 -11.49 21.51 24.78
N PRO A 41 -12.65 20.94 25.18
CA PRO A 41 -12.99 19.51 25.18
C PRO A 41 -13.29 18.99 23.76
N TYR A 42 -13.06 17.69 23.53
CA TYR A 42 -13.52 17.02 22.32
C TYR A 42 -14.83 16.29 22.61
N ASP A 43 -15.78 16.42 21.68
CA ASP A 43 -16.96 15.57 21.60
C ASP A 43 -16.78 14.52 20.47
N LEU A 44 -17.74 13.62 20.36
CA LEU A 44 -17.73 12.55 19.34
C LEU A 44 -17.62 13.08 17.90
N LEU A 45 -18.27 14.20 17.56
CA LEU A 45 -18.27 14.78 16.21
C LEU A 45 -16.91 15.38 15.86
N LYS A 46 -16.32 16.07 16.84
CA LYS A 46 -14.98 16.65 16.71
C LYS A 46 -13.93 15.56 16.56
N GLN A 47 -14.01 14.48 17.34
CA GLN A 47 -13.11 13.32 17.19
C GLN A 47 -13.24 12.71 15.79
N ASN A 48 -14.47 12.51 15.30
CA ASN A 48 -14.68 12.00 13.95
C ASN A 48 -14.08 12.90 12.87
N SER A 49 -14.39 14.20 12.90
CA SER A 49 -13.89 15.14 11.88
C SER A 49 -12.36 15.25 11.89
N ILE A 50 -11.73 15.25 13.06
CA ILE A 50 -10.26 15.20 13.18
C ILE A 50 -9.70 13.90 12.61
N GLY A 51 -10.27 12.75 12.98
CA GLY A 51 -9.81 11.44 12.51
C GLY A 51 -9.87 11.30 10.98
N ILE A 52 -10.98 11.72 10.34
CA ILE A 52 -11.13 11.68 8.88
C ILE A 52 -10.16 12.66 8.22
N ASN A 53 -10.06 13.89 8.72
CA ASN A 53 -9.16 14.89 8.16
C ASN A 53 -7.69 14.47 8.30
N TYR A 54 -7.33 13.77 9.39
CA TYR A 54 -5.99 13.24 9.59
C TYR A 54 -5.66 12.18 8.54
N MET A 55 -6.54 11.20 8.33
CA MET A 55 -6.34 10.18 7.30
C MET A 55 -6.34 10.75 5.88
N GLU A 56 -7.18 11.75 5.60
CA GLU A 56 -7.12 12.49 4.34
C GLU A 56 -5.76 13.16 4.15
N ASN A 57 -5.23 13.83 5.17
CA ASN A 57 -3.94 14.49 5.10
C ASN A 57 -2.78 13.50 4.90
N LEU A 58 -2.93 12.26 5.36
CA LEU A 58 -1.98 11.17 5.14
C LEU A 58 -2.05 10.55 3.72
N LEU A 59 -2.99 10.98 2.87
CA LEU A 59 -3.07 10.53 1.49
C LEU A 59 -1.77 10.86 0.74
N ASP A 60 -1.09 9.84 0.24
CA ASP A 60 0.07 10.01 -0.64
C ASP A 60 -0.40 10.21 -2.08
N GLY A 61 -0.20 11.42 -2.63
CA GLY A 61 -0.62 11.78 -3.97
C GLY A 61 0.07 10.98 -5.10
N ARG A 62 1.09 10.19 -4.79
CA ARG A 62 1.71 9.27 -5.76
C ARG A 62 0.88 8.01 -5.90
N SER A 63 0.62 7.31 -4.79
CA SER A 63 -0.06 6.00 -4.75
C SER A 63 -1.57 6.11 -4.63
N ASN A 64 -2.08 7.26 -4.21
CA ASN A 64 -3.43 7.44 -3.70
C ASN A 64 -3.78 6.43 -2.60
N ILE A 65 -2.86 6.14 -1.68
CA ILE A 65 -3.13 5.35 -0.48
C ILE A 65 -2.70 6.16 0.73
N VAL A 66 -3.44 6.01 1.83
CA VAL A 66 -3.08 6.58 3.13
C VAL A 66 -1.76 5.98 3.60
N SER A 67 -0.77 6.83 3.87
CA SER A 67 0.53 6.40 4.38
C SER A 67 0.60 6.67 5.88
N TYR A 68 0.39 5.65 6.68
CA TYR A 68 0.47 5.76 8.14
C TYR A 68 1.92 5.85 8.59
N THR A 69 2.14 6.57 9.68
CA THR A 69 3.43 6.68 10.34
C THR A 69 3.34 5.96 11.68
N HIS A 70 3.92 4.75 11.83
CA HIS A 70 4.05 4.09 13.16
C HIS A 70 5.09 4.76 14.08
N LEU A 71 5.28 6.05 13.86
CA LEU A 71 6.32 6.85 14.44
C LEU A 71 5.72 7.59 15.63
N ASN A 72 6.09 7.15 16.82
CA ASN A 72 5.83 7.89 18.04
C ASN A 72 6.42 9.31 17.97
N PHE A 73 5.84 10.25 18.73
CA PHE A 73 6.22 11.67 18.84
C PHE A 73 7.74 11.98 18.94
N ASN A 74 8.55 11.01 19.38
CA ASN A 74 10.01 11.13 19.52
C ASN A 74 10.83 10.80 18.27
N SER A 75 10.21 10.34 17.19
CA SER A 75 10.92 9.74 16.05
C SER A 75 11.21 10.72 14.90
N ASN A 76 11.22 12.02 15.18
CA ASN A 76 11.59 13.07 14.22
C ASN A 76 13.08 13.09 13.83
N ALA A 77 13.78 11.97 13.96
CA ALA A 77 15.12 11.79 13.41
C ALA A 77 15.15 10.47 12.66
N ALA A 78 15.01 10.56 11.33
CA ALA A 78 15.14 9.50 10.33
C ALA A 78 13.86 8.68 10.01
N ASP A 79 13.03 9.25 9.13
CA ASP A 79 12.51 8.55 7.94
C ASP A 79 11.55 7.36 8.16
N GLY A 80 10.44 7.57 8.90
CA GLY A 80 9.35 6.59 9.03
C GLY A 80 8.03 6.99 8.37
N TRP A 81 8.07 7.89 7.39
CA TRP A 81 7.00 7.95 6.39
C TRP A 81 7.09 6.68 5.52
N HIS A 82 6.01 6.24 4.88
CA HIS A 82 5.99 5.22 3.79
C HIS A 82 5.52 3.78 4.08
N LEU A 83 4.94 3.47 5.24
CA LEU A 83 4.12 2.24 5.33
C LEU A 83 2.72 2.57 4.81
N GLN A 84 2.32 1.92 3.72
CA GLN A 84 0.99 2.03 3.14
C GLN A 84 0.28 0.71 3.41
N PHE A 85 -0.83 0.80 4.12
CA PHE A 85 -1.68 -0.32 4.51
C PHE A 85 -2.96 -0.22 3.67
N PRO A 86 -3.03 -0.93 2.52
CA PRO A 86 -4.21 -0.90 1.67
C PRO A 86 -5.47 -1.36 2.41
N ASP A 87 -5.32 -2.24 3.40
CA ASP A 87 -6.38 -2.73 4.25
C ASP A 87 -6.91 -1.66 5.22
N ASP A 88 -6.05 -0.82 5.80
CA ASP A 88 -6.47 0.34 6.59
C ASP A 88 -7.17 1.38 5.72
N ALA A 89 -6.61 1.66 4.55
CA ALA A 89 -7.22 2.54 3.57
C ALA A 89 -8.59 2.01 3.09
N ALA A 90 -8.75 0.69 3.01
CA ALA A 90 -10.01 0.04 2.67
C ALA A 90 -11.05 0.19 3.79
N ARG A 91 -10.66 0.00 5.06
CA ARG A 91 -11.54 0.30 6.21
C ARG A 91 -11.94 1.78 6.24
N PHE A 92 -11.02 2.67 5.86
CA PHE A 92 -11.30 4.10 5.80
C PHE A 92 -12.32 4.45 4.71
N LEU A 93 -12.30 3.78 3.55
CA LEU A 93 -13.34 3.92 2.52
C LEU A 93 -14.75 3.63 3.05
N GLU A 94 -14.89 2.63 3.93
CA GLU A 94 -16.17 2.38 4.59
C GLU A 94 -16.58 3.52 5.50
N GLY A 95 -15.62 4.12 6.22
CA GLY A 95 -15.83 5.34 6.99
C GLY A 95 -16.31 6.50 6.11
N LEU A 96 -15.73 6.70 4.92
CA LEU A 96 -16.17 7.74 3.98
C LEU A 96 -17.59 7.50 3.46
N ALA A 97 -17.94 6.25 3.16
CA ALA A 97 -19.31 5.89 2.75
C ALA A 97 -20.33 6.16 3.88
N LEU A 98 -19.95 5.86 5.12
CA LEU A 98 -20.81 6.12 6.30
C LEU A 98 -20.88 7.62 6.65
N GLU A 99 -19.78 8.38 6.53
CA GLU A 99 -19.79 9.86 6.65
C GLU A 99 -20.74 10.46 5.60
N ALA A 100 -20.68 9.99 4.36
CA ALA A 100 -21.55 10.43 3.29
C ALA A 100 -23.04 10.14 3.57
N ASP A 101 -23.35 9.07 4.29
CA ASP A 101 -24.72 8.71 4.67
C ASP A 101 -25.23 9.54 5.86
N TYR A 102 -24.41 9.69 6.90
CA TYR A 102 -24.85 10.17 8.21
C TYR A 102 -24.33 11.56 8.62
N SER A 103 -23.64 12.27 7.72
CA SER A 103 -23.14 13.63 7.97
C SER A 103 -23.50 14.58 6.82
N PRO A 104 -23.40 15.91 6.99
CA PRO A 104 -23.59 16.87 5.90
C PRO A 104 -22.43 16.85 4.88
N VAL A 105 -21.37 16.05 5.04
CA VAL A 105 -20.17 16.05 4.18
C VAL A 105 -20.11 14.81 3.28
N VAL A 106 -19.65 15.00 2.04
CA VAL A 106 -19.37 13.91 1.09
C VAL A 106 -17.98 14.13 0.46
N ARG A 107 -17.10 13.13 0.57
CA ARG A 107 -15.71 13.18 0.07
C ARG A 107 -15.51 12.29 -1.15
N LEU A 108 -16.17 12.60 -2.27
CA LEU A 108 -16.12 11.76 -3.48
C LEU A 108 -14.73 11.67 -4.10
N GLU A 109 -14.04 12.79 -4.25
CA GLU A 109 -12.67 12.81 -4.79
C GLU A 109 -11.72 11.94 -3.94
N LEU A 110 -11.82 12.05 -2.60
CA LEU A 110 -11.01 11.26 -1.68
C LEU A 110 -11.29 9.76 -1.83
N ALA A 111 -12.57 9.36 -1.82
CA ALA A 111 -12.98 7.98 -2.01
C ALA A 111 -12.51 7.44 -3.37
N ARG A 112 -12.64 8.24 -4.44
CA ARG A 112 -12.18 7.89 -5.78
C ARG A 112 -10.68 7.68 -5.83
N ARG A 113 -9.90 8.57 -5.22
CA ARG A 113 -8.43 8.45 -5.14
C ARG A 113 -8.03 7.19 -4.38
N ILE A 114 -8.53 7.01 -3.16
CA ILE A 114 -8.19 5.83 -2.34
C ILE A 114 -8.56 4.53 -3.04
N ALA A 115 -9.76 4.46 -3.65
CA ALA A 115 -10.18 3.31 -4.42
C ALA A 115 -9.23 3.01 -5.60
N LYS A 116 -8.77 4.03 -6.35
CA LYS A 116 -7.75 3.84 -7.40
C LYS A 116 -6.43 3.32 -6.82
N GLY A 117 -6.03 3.79 -5.65
CA GLY A 117 -4.85 3.30 -4.93
C GLY A 117 -4.96 1.81 -4.60
N ILE A 118 -6.09 1.38 -4.05
CA ILE A 118 -6.39 -0.03 -3.74
C ILE A 118 -6.48 -0.85 -5.04
N VAL A 119 -7.18 -0.39 -6.08
CA VAL A 119 -7.22 -1.09 -7.38
C VAL A 119 -5.81 -1.29 -7.93
N ALA A 120 -4.93 -0.32 -7.77
CA ALA A 120 -3.54 -0.47 -8.18
C ALA A 120 -2.81 -1.56 -7.36
N THR A 121 -3.19 -1.84 -6.10
CA THR A 121 -2.58 -2.90 -5.28
C THR A 121 -2.96 -4.32 -5.71
N HIS A 122 -3.88 -4.45 -6.67
CA HIS A 122 -4.23 -5.73 -7.30
C HIS A 122 -2.98 -6.47 -7.77
N VAL A 123 -2.87 -7.74 -7.40
CA VAL A 123 -1.78 -8.61 -7.81
C VAL A 123 -2.05 -9.06 -9.24
N HIS A 124 -1.18 -8.71 -10.18
CA HIS A 124 -1.45 -9.05 -11.57
C HIS A 124 -1.49 -10.57 -11.75
N GLY A 125 -2.33 -10.98 -12.70
CA GLY A 125 -2.53 -12.39 -12.95
C GLY A 125 -3.36 -13.13 -11.91
N THR A 126 -4.04 -12.41 -11.02
CA THR A 126 -5.01 -12.98 -10.08
C THR A 126 -6.43 -12.50 -10.43
N THR A 127 -7.44 -13.20 -9.92
CA THR A 127 -8.85 -12.89 -10.19
C THR A 127 -9.36 -11.74 -9.33
N GLY A 128 -8.77 -11.54 -8.16
CA GLY A 128 -9.14 -10.49 -7.19
C GLY A 128 -8.28 -10.47 -5.93
N LEU A 129 -6.99 -10.86 -6.00
CA LEU A 129 -6.08 -10.70 -4.87
C LEU A 129 -5.51 -9.28 -4.84
N TYR A 130 -5.45 -8.70 -3.65
CA TYR A 130 -4.81 -7.43 -3.36
C TYR A 130 -3.70 -7.67 -2.36
N GLY A 131 -2.68 -6.81 -2.34
CA GLY A 131 -1.53 -7.02 -1.45
C GLY A 131 -0.91 -5.74 -0.93
N PHE A 132 -0.19 -5.87 0.17
CA PHE A 132 0.52 -4.76 0.80
C PHE A 132 1.43 -4.00 -0.15
N ARG A 133 1.43 -2.68 -0.05
CA ARG A 133 2.41 -1.83 -0.73
C ARG A 133 3.30 -1.17 0.28
N VAL A 134 4.52 -1.65 0.44
CA VAL A 134 5.55 -0.81 1.05
C VAL A 134 5.95 0.22 -0.01
N ARG A 135 5.78 1.52 0.28
CA ARG A 135 6.14 2.64 -0.60
C ARG A 135 5.41 2.70 -1.96
N TYR A 136 5.51 3.84 -2.64
CA TYR A 136 5.17 3.92 -4.06
C TYR A 136 6.17 3.08 -4.87
N GLY A 137 5.77 1.84 -5.18
CA GLY A 137 6.53 0.89 -5.97
C GLY A 137 7.51 -0.01 -5.19
N GLY A 138 7.86 0.28 -3.93
CA GLY A 138 8.96 -0.35 -3.19
C GLY A 138 8.69 -1.72 -2.55
N LYS A 139 8.81 -2.80 -3.30
CA LYS A 139 8.42 -4.16 -2.88
C LYS A 139 9.51 -4.99 -2.21
N THR A 140 10.08 -4.53 -1.11
CA THR A 140 10.80 -5.49 -0.25
C THR A 140 10.33 -5.41 1.19
N ASN A 141 9.35 -6.27 1.47
CA ASN A 141 9.01 -6.71 2.81
C ASN A 141 9.97 -7.81 3.27
N LEU A 142 11.00 -8.17 2.49
CA LEU A 142 11.90 -9.28 2.78
C LEU A 142 13.33 -8.80 3.02
N LEU A 143 13.72 -8.71 4.28
CA LEU A 143 15.06 -8.31 4.68
C LEU A 143 15.83 -9.52 5.20
N LEU A 144 17.17 -9.42 5.23
CA LEU A 144 17.94 -10.37 6.00
C LEU A 144 18.25 -9.83 7.39
N ASP A 145 18.20 -10.72 8.37
CA ASP A 145 18.77 -10.53 9.70
C ASP A 145 19.86 -11.58 9.96
N THR A 146 20.75 -11.27 10.90
CA THR A 146 21.83 -12.17 11.31
C THR A 146 21.35 -13.16 12.36
N GLU A 147 21.58 -14.45 12.11
CA GLU A 147 21.47 -15.48 13.15
C GLU A 147 22.86 -15.72 13.80
N GLY A 148 22.90 -15.98 15.11
CA GLY A 148 24.14 -16.05 15.88
C GLY A 148 25.13 -17.15 15.46
N ASP A 149 24.69 -18.14 14.68
CA ASP A 149 25.46 -19.28 14.20
C ASP A 149 25.97 -19.11 12.75
N GLY A 150 25.97 -17.89 12.23
CA GLY A 150 26.47 -17.56 10.89
C GLY A 150 25.45 -17.73 9.78
N TRP A 151 24.26 -18.22 10.08
CA TRP A 151 23.12 -18.20 9.17
C TRP A 151 22.60 -16.77 8.97
N ALA A 152 21.92 -16.57 7.85
CA ALA A 152 21.11 -15.38 7.61
C ALA A 152 19.63 -15.78 7.68
N SER A 153 18.76 -14.94 8.22
CA SER A 153 17.31 -15.19 8.24
C SER A 153 16.63 -14.25 7.27
N LEU A 154 15.91 -14.78 6.30
CA LEU A 154 14.98 -14.00 5.47
C LEU A 154 13.76 -13.67 6.31
N CYS A 155 13.65 -12.43 6.77
CA CYS A 155 12.58 -11.93 7.61
C CYS A 155 11.55 -11.16 6.79
N TYR A 156 10.27 -11.33 7.15
CA TYR A 156 9.20 -10.46 6.66
C TYR A 156 9.15 -9.15 7.45
N LEU A 157 8.80 -8.07 6.77
CA LEU A 157 8.64 -6.71 7.26
C LEU A 157 7.21 -6.24 6.99
N GLY A 158 6.36 -6.34 8.01
CA GLY A 158 5.06 -5.66 8.12
C GLY A 158 5.02 -4.82 9.40
N ASP A 159 3.91 -4.87 10.15
CA ASP A 159 3.76 -4.23 11.48
C ASP A 159 4.84 -4.67 12.47
N SER A 160 5.29 -5.91 12.29
CA SER A 160 6.40 -6.49 13.01
C SER A 160 7.29 -7.28 12.06
N MET A 161 8.47 -7.62 12.57
CA MET A 161 9.38 -8.50 11.88
C MET A 161 9.00 -9.94 12.20
N GLU A 162 8.70 -10.71 11.17
CA GLU A 162 8.44 -12.14 11.34
C GLU A 162 9.65 -12.93 10.81
N PRO A 163 10.29 -13.79 11.63
CA PRO A 163 11.41 -14.60 11.18
C PRO A 163 10.93 -15.60 10.11
N GLY A 164 11.62 -15.66 8.97
CA GLY A 164 11.21 -16.48 7.83
C GLY A 164 12.13 -17.66 7.54
N VAL A 165 12.84 -17.62 6.41
CA VAL A 165 13.67 -18.75 5.93
C VAL A 165 15.13 -18.52 6.29
N SER A 166 15.73 -19.42 7.09
CA SER A 166 17.17 -19.41 7.32
C SER A 166 17.92 -19.82 6.06
N ILE A 167 18.91 -19.03 5.66
CA ILE A 167 19.77 -19.21 4.50
C ILE A 167 21.18 -19.52 4.98
N GLY A 168 21.76 -20.60 4.47
CA GLY A 168 23.09 -21.05 4.82
C GLY A 168 23.79 -21.75 3.65
N PHE A 169 24.92 -22.37 3.93
CA PHE A 169 25.66 -23.14 2.93
C PHE A 169 26.38 -24.35 3.52
N GLU A 170 26.78 -25.27 2.63
CA GLU A 170 27.86 -26.22 2.87
C GLU A 170 28.90 -26.05 1.78
N ALA A 171 30.17 -26.13 2.14
CA ALA A 171 31.27 -26.05 1.19
C ALA A 171 31.88 -27.44 0.97
N VAL A 172 32.19 -27.78 -0.28
CA VAL A 172 32.73 -29.11 -0.63
C VAL A 172 34.14 -28.96 -1.17
N LYS A 173 35.09 -29.72 -0.63
CA LYS A 173 36.49 -29.76 -1.11
C LYS A 173 37.02 -31.18 -1.08
N GLY A 174 37.42 -31.70 -2.23
CA GLY A 174 37.93 -33.07 -2.35
C GLY A 174 36.95 -34.14 -1.85
N GLY A 175 35.64 -33.88 -1.96
CA GLY A 175 34.58 -34.76 -1.46
C GLY A 175 34.25 -34.61 0.04
N ALA A 176 35.07 -33.87 0.81
CA ALA A 176 34.73 -33.52 2.18
C ALA A 176 33.72 -32.36 2.21
N VAL A 177 32.72 -32.46 3.08
CA VAL A 177 31.68 -31.44 3.29
C VAL A 177 32.00 -30.66 4.57
N TYR A 178 31.97 -29.34 4.47
CA TYR A 178 32.18 -28.41 5.57
C TYR A 178 30.89 -27.61 5.80
N PRO A 179 30.10 -27.92 6.85
CA PRO A 179 28.90 -27.15 7.17
C PRO A 179 29.26 -25.71 7.58
N ILE A 180 28.31 -24.79 7.43
CA ILE A 180 28.47 -23.38 7.82
C ILE A 180 28.96 -23.18 9.26
N GLY A 181 28.57 -24.07 10.19
CA GLY A 181 28.99 -24.02 11.60
C GLY A 181 30.48 -24.24 11.84
N ASP A 182 31.23 -24.76 10.85
CA ASP A 182 32.68 -24.90 10.91
C ASP A 182 33.42 -23.57 10.63
N PHE A 183 32.68 -22.54 10.21
CA PHE A 183 33.23 -21.25 9.84
C PHE A 183 32.98 -20.21 10.93
N THR A 184 34.01 -19.44 11.22
CA THR A 184 33.85 -18.12 11.85
C THR A 184 33.40 -17.12 10.79
N TRP A 185 32.59 -16.13 11.16
CA TRP A 185 32.10 -15.15 10.22
C TRP A 185 32.32 -13.71 10.70
N SER A 186 32.38 -12.79 9.75
CA SER A 186 32.45 -11.36 9.99
C SER A 186 31.74 -10.62 8.85
N ASP A 187 31.04 -9.54 9.16
CA ASP A 187 30.44 -8.65 8.16
C ASP A 187 31.42 -7.48 7.90
N PRO A 188 32.18 -7.48 6.79
CA PRO A 188 33.16 -6.44 6.52
C PRO A 188 32.51 -5.09 6.17
N GLY A 189 33.03 -4.01 6.77
CA GLY A 189 32.61 -2.63 6.50
C GLY A 189 31.44 -2.15 7.36
N ASP A 190 30.87 -1.00 7.00
CA ASP A 190 29.79 -0.36 7.75
C ASP A 190 28.40 -0.92 7.37
N ARG A 191 28.34 -1.91 6.48
CA ARG A 191 27.09 -2.58 6.08
C ARG A 191 27.07 -4.00 6.61
N ASN A 192 26.37 -4.19 7.72
CA ASN A 192 26.12 -5.51 8.28
C ASN A 192 24.66 -5.93 8.01
N GLY A 193 24.31 -7.17 8.33
CA GLY A 193 22.95 -7.68 8.18
C GLY A 193 21.95 -7.10 9.18
N SER A 194 22.26 -5.98 9.85
CA SER A 194 21.37 -5.37 10.83
C SER A 194 20.28 -4.56 10.15
N MET A 195 19.03 -4.89 10.44
CA MET A 195 17.88 -4.14 9.93
C MET A 195 17.87 -2.67 10.36
N GLY A 196 18.40 -2.34 11.53
CA GLY A 196 18.51 -0.94 11.97
C GLY A 196 19.34 -0.10 10.98
N ARG A 197 20.29 -0.72 10.27
CA ARG A 197 21.06 -0.07 9.22
C ARG A 197 20.31 -0.04 7.89
N ALA A 198 19.68 -1.12 7.46
CA ALA A 198 18.86 -1.10 6.23
C ALA A 198 17.68 -0.10 6.29
N ARG A 199 17.21 0.23 7.51
CA ARG A 199 16.16 1.23 7.79
C ARG A 199 16.69 2.62 8.08
N SER A 200 18.00 2.82 8.23
CA SER A 200 18.51 4.14 8.63
C SER A 200 18.38 5.14 7.49
N SER A 201 18.26 6.42 7.84
CA SER A 201 18.35 7.55 6.89
C SER A 201 19.65 7.59 6.07
N GLU A 202 20.64 6.76 6.41
CA GLU A 202 21.90 6.61 5.69
C GLU A 202 21.80 5.64 4.50
N TYR A 203 21.00 4.58 4.61
CA TYR A 203 20.95 3.51 3.60
C TYR A 203 19.55 3.28 3.00
N TRP A 204 18.51 3.95 3.49
CA TRP A 204 17.12 3.77 3.03
C TRP A 204 16.89 4.07 1.55
N ASN A 205 17.70 4.97 0.98
CA ASN A 205 17.61 5.39 -0.41
C ASN A 205 18.22 4.32 -1.32
N GLU A 206 19.05 3.43 -0.78
CA GLU A 206 19.68 2.37 -1.54
C GLU A 206 18.66 1.33 -1.98
N THR A 207 18.21 1.51 -3.21
CA THR A 207 17.33 0.60 -3.92
C THR A 207 17.87 -0.83 -4.05
N ARG A 208 19.20 -1.00 -3.95
CA ARG A 208 19.93 -2.26 -3.94
C ARG A 208 20.83 -2.31 -2.71
N TYR A 209 20.31 -2.81 -1.59
CA TYR A 209 21.09 -2.99 -0.36
C TYR A 209 21.89 -4.29 -0.44
N VAL A 210 23.22 -4.17 -0.57
CA VAL A 210 24.13 -5.33 -0.60
C VAL A 210 24.81 -5.48 0.75
N TRP A 211 24.49 -6.58 1.43
CA TRP A 211 25.16 -7.03 2.63
C TRP A 211 26.20 -8.09 2.29
N LYS A 212 27.44 -7.88 2.75
CA LYS A 212 28.56 -8.81 2.54
C LYS A 212 28.90 -9.52 3.84
N ARG A 213 29.24 -10.81 3.73
CA ARG A 213 29.73 -11.62 4.86
C ARG A 213 30.90 -12.50 4.44
N ASP A 214 31.96 -12.45 5.23
CA ASP A 214 33.14 -13.29 5.06
C ASP A 214 33.08 -14.46 6.05
N TYR A 215 33.19 -15.68 5.55
CA TYR A 215 33.28 -16.93 6.32
C TYR A 215 34.69 -17.51 6.22
N LYS A 216 35.27 -17.86 7.37
CA LYS A 216 36.65 -18.37 7.49
C LYS A 216 36.70 -19.65 8.31
N ALA A 217 37.29 -20.69 7.72
CA ALA A 217 37.65 -21.94 8.37
C ALA A 217 39.10 -22.33 7.97
N PRO A 218 39.77 -23.23 8.71
CA PRO A 218 41.09 -23.73 8.31
C PRO A 218 41.13 -24.34 6.89
N SER A 219 39.99 -24.87 6.43
CA SER A 219 39.84 -25.50 5.12
C SER A 219 39.75 -24.50 3.96
N GLY A 220 39.39 -23.24 4.22
CA GLY A 220 39.22 -22.20 3.20
C GLY A 220 38.32 -21.03 3.60
N THR A 221 38.02 -20.18 2.63
CA THR A 221 37.13 -19.02 2.81
C THR A 221 35.95 -19.06 1.87
N VAL A 222 34.79 -18.63 2.35
CA VAL A 222 33.58 -18.38 1.54
C VAL A 222 33.15 -16.94 1.76
N LYS A 223 32.77 -16.23 0.69
CA LYS A 223 32.24 -14.87 0.75
C LYS A 223 30.79 -14.89 0.27
N ALA A 224 29.90 -14.26 1.01
CA ALA A 224 28.51 -14.11 0.64
C ALA A 224 28.23 -12.66 0.27
N ASP A 225 27.56 -12.46 -0.86
CA ASP A 225 26.87 -11.22 -1.19
C ASP A 225 25.37 -11.50 -1.13
N PHE A 226 24.68 -10.84 -0.21
CA PHE A 226 23.23 -10.86 -0.10
C PHE A 226 22.69 -9.52 -0.60
N THR A 227 21.74 -9.54 -1.52
CA THR A 227 21.13 -8.32 -2.06
C THR A 227 19.63 -8.29 -1.81
N SER A 228 19.17 -7.23 -1.15
CA SER A 228 17.74 -6.88 -0.94
C SER A 228 17.39 -5.60 -1.71
N TRP A 229 16.12 -5.40 -2.12
CA TRP A 229 15.74 -4.26 -2.96
C TRP A 229 14.71 -3.32 -2.31
N MET A 230 15.16 -2.21 -1.74
CA MET A 230 14.28 -1.29 -1.00
C MET A 230 13.40 -0.38 -1.89
N SER A 231 13.26 -0.69 -3.19
CA SER A 231 12.57 0.16 -4.19
C SER A 231 11.75 -0.64 -5.22
N ASP A 232 11.16 0.04 -6.22
CA ASP A 232 10.39 -0.51 -7.35
C ASP A 232 11.21 -1.32 -8.36
N GLU A 233 12.16 -2.08 -7.85
CA GLU A 233 12.81 -3.17 -8.55
C GLU A 233 12.11 -4.46 -8.11
N TYR A 234 11.26 -4.98 -8.99
CA TYR A 234 10.49 -6.21 -8.80
C TYR A 234 11.45 -7.42 -8.76
N MET A 235 12.23 -7.56 -7.68
CA MET A 235 13.36 -8.48 -7.58
C MET A 235 13.23 -9.38 -6.34
N PRO A 236 13.38 -10.71 -6.48
CA PRO A 236 13.52 -11.62 -5.35
C PRO A 236 14.88 -11.47 -4.67
N MET A 237 14.96 -11.69 -3.35
CA MET A 237 16.21 -11.71 -2.57
C MET A 237 17.33 -12.47 -3.30
N GLU A 238 18.47 -11.83 -3.61
CA GLU A 238 19.62 -12.48 -4.28
C GLU A 238 20.65 -12.94 -3.26
N ILE A 239 21.14 -14.16 -3.46
CA ILE A 239 22.16 -14.82 -2.67
C ILE A 239 23.27 -15.23 -3.64
N ASN A 240 24.50 -14.81 -3.36
CA ASN A 240 25.67 -15.21 -4.12
C ASN A 240 26.80 -15.67 -3.19
N TRP A 241 27.29 -16.90 -3.41
CA TRP A 241 28.41 -17.47 -2.66
C TRP A 241 29.64 -17.56 -3.54
N ASN A 242 30.72 -16.90 -3.12
CA ASN A 242 31.99 -16.86 -3.84
C ASN A 242 33.08 -17.54 -3.02
N THR A 243 33.85 -18.42 -3.67
CA THR A 243 35.02 -19.04 -3.05
C THR A 243 36.05 -19.43 -4.09
N GLY A 244 37.33 -19.31 -3.74
CA GLY A 244 38.45 -19.90 -4.47
C GLY A 244 39.06 -21.11 -3.76
N SER A 245 38.49 -21.55 -2.63
CA SER A 245 39.05 -22.59 -1.76
C SER A 245 38.32 -23.92 -1.81
N PHE A 246 37.09 -23.94 -2.32
CA PHE A 246 36.20 -25.10 -2.37
C PHE A 246 35.74 -25.36 -3.80
N ASP A 247 35.48 -26.62 -4.12
CA ASP A 247 35.08 -27.09 -5.44
C ASP A 247 33.61 -26.76 -5.73
N LYS A 248 32.76 -26.81 -4.69
CA LYS A 248 31.31 -26.58 -4.78
C LYS A 248 30.76 -25.87 -3.56
N ILE A 249 29.63 -25.21 -3.75
CA ILE A 249 28.79 -24.68 -2.67
C ILE A 249 27.39 -25.29 -2.80
N VAL A 250 26.88 -25.81 -1.68
CA VAL A 250 25.49 -26.22 -1.52
C VAL A 250 24.78 -25.09 -0.81
N THR A 251 23.85 -24.40 -1.47
CA THR A 251 23.00 -23.40 -0.82
C THR A 251 21.91 -24.13 -0.04
N LEU A 252 21.74 -23.76 1.23
CA LEU A 252 20.73 -24.32 2.12
C LEU A 252 19.61 -23.31 2.34
N PHE A 253 18.37 -23.73 2.07
CA PHE A 253 17.17 -22.99 2.43
C PHE A 253 16.46 -23.78 3.53
N GLY A 254 16.44 -23.24 4.74
CA GLY A 254 15.96 -23.89 5.96
C GLY A 254 17.03 -24.72 6.71
N LYS A 255 16.90 -24.78 8.03
CA LYS A 255 17.79 -25.56 8.93
C LYS A 255 17.40 -27.04 9.06
N GLY A 256 16.32 -27.47 8.41
CA GLY A 256 15.75 -28.81 8.59
C GLY A 256 14.89 -28.85 9.84
N LYS A 257 15.54 -28.97 11.02
CA LYS A 257 14.86 -29.12 12.31
C LYS A 257 14.14 -27.84 12.73
N GLY A 258 12.87 -27.99 13.09
CA GLY A 258 11.98 -26.90 13.45
C GLY A 258 11.33 -26.21 12.25
N GLY A 259 11.40 -26.82 11.05
CA GLY A 259 10.77 -26.38 9.81
C GLY A 259 11.16 -24.99 9.30
N MET A 260 10.52 -24.54 8.21
CA MET A 260 10.68 -23.18 7.70
C MET A 260 9.66 -22.25 8.38
N LYS A 261 10.14 -21.37 9.26
CA LYS A 261 9.30 -20.47 10.08
C LYS A 261 8.49 -19.46 9.27
N ILE A 262 8.88 -19.26 8.01
CA ILE A 262 8.13 -18.39 7.10
C ILE A 262 6.68 -18.86 6.93
N PHE A 263 6.42 -20.16 7.00
CA PHE A 263 5.06 -20.71 6.96
C PHE A 263 4.45 -20.81 8.36
N SER A 264 3.18 -20.45 8.49
CA SER A 264 2.46 -20.63 9.76
C SER A 264 2.29 -22.10 10.17
N SER A 265 2.29 -23.04 9.22
CA SER A 265 2.37 -24.49 9.48
C SER A 265 3.81 -24.97 9.35
N VAL A 266 4.64 -24.57 10.32
CA VAL A 266 6.10 -24.68 10.26
C VAL A 266 6.57 -26.09 9.90
N THR A 267 6.03 -27.11 10.57
CA THR A 267 6.37 -28.53 10.39
C THR A 267 5.32 -29.31 9.60
N GLY A 268 4.30 -28.63 9.07
CA GLY A 268 3.24 -29.29 8.29
C GLY A 268 3.74 -29.78 6.94
N PRO A 269 3.04 -30.74 6.31
CA PRO A 269 3.38 -31.24 4.98
C PRO A 269 3.51 -30.13 3.94
N ALA A 270 4.45 -30.30 3.03
CA ALA A 270 4.70 -29.37 1.94
C ALA A 270 4.53 -30.03 0.58
N ARG A 271 4.20 -29.22 -0.42
CA ARG A 271 4.19 -29.61 -1.83
C ARG A 271 5.22 -28.78 -2.59
N VAL A 272 6.04 -29.43 -3.40
CA VAL A 272 7.01 -28.77 -4.30
C VAL A 272 6.59 -29.02 -5.74
N PHE A 273 6.33 -27.93 -6.45
CA PHE A 273 5.92 -27.91 -7.84
C PHE A 273 7.12 -27.61 -8.75
N LEU A 274 7.25 -28.37 -9.83
CA LEU A 274 8.23 -28.11 -10.88
C LEU A 274 7.65 -27.23 -12.01
N PRO A 275 8.50 -26.62 -12.85
CA PRO A 275 8.05 -25.69 -13.91
C PRO A 275 7.12 -26.29 -14.97
N ASP A 276 7.06 -27.61 -15.10
CA ASP A 276 6.15 -28.29 -16.03
C ASP A 276 4.67 -28.22 -15.60
N ARG A 277 4.39 -27.64 -14.42
CA ARG A 277 3.06 -27.50 -13.78
C ARG A 277 2.35 -28.83 -13.51
N LYS A 278 3.04 -29.97 -13.67
CA LYS A 278 2.48 -31.33 -13.58
C LYS A 278 3.16 -32.14 -12.49
N THR A 279 4.46 -32.01 -12.35
CA THR A 279 5.25 -32.75 -11.39
C THR A 279 5.17 -32.06 -10.04
N VAL A 280 4.61 -32.77 -9.06
CA VAL A 280 4.42 -32.30 -7.69
C VAL A 280 4.93 -33.35 -6.71
N TYR A 281 5.93 -32.98 -5.91
CA TYR A 281 6.42 -33.77 -4.79
C TYR A 281 5.72 -33.36 -3.49
N ALA A 282 5.34 -34.31 -2.66
CA ALA A 282 4.69 -34.09 -1.39
C ALA A 282 5.49 -34.76 -0.27
N SER A 283 5.88 -34.01 0.76
CA SER A 283 6.80 -34.49 1.81
C SER A 283 6.25 -35.67 2.60
N ASP A 284 4.93 -35.76 2.75
CA ASP A 284 4.21 -36.81 3.45
C ASP A 284 4.01 -38.09 2.61
N ARG A 285 4.23 -38.00 1.29
CA ARG A 285 4.05 -39.12 0.34
C ARG A 285 5.36 -39.62 -0.26
N ASP A 286 6.20 -38.70 -0.71
CA ASP A 286 7.35 -39.00 -1.56
C ASP A 286 8.65 -39.11 -0.77
N GLY A 287 8.66 -38.70 0.51
CA GLY A 287 9.87 -38.69 1.33
C GLY A 287 10.93 -37.73 0.78
N ASP A 288 12.20 -38.04 1.04
CA ASP A 288 13.33 -37.28 0.51
C ASP A 288 13.38 -37.40 -1.01
N VAL A 289 13.49 -36.26 -1.69
CA VAL A 289 13.55 -36.19 -3.15
C VAL A 289 14.92 -35.69 -3.57
N VAL A 290 15.55 -36.41 -4.50
CA VAL A 290 16.84 -36.03 -5.08
C VAL A 290 16.69 -35.95 -6.60
N ILE A 291 17.04 -34.79 -7.17
CA ILE A 291 17.01 -34.54 -8.60
C ILE A 291 18.43 -34.18 -9.04
N ASP A 292 19.08 -35.12 -9.72
CA ASP A 292 20.41 -34.90 -10.31
C ASP A 292 20.29 -34.13 -11.62
N LYS A 293 21.11 -33.09 -11.77
CA LYS A 293 21.20 -32.24 -12.98
C LYS A 293 19.81 -31.78 -13.48
N PRO A 294 19.01 -31.07 -12.64
CA PRO A 294 17.72 -30.57 -13.07
C PRO A 294 17.86 -29.74 -14.35
N ASP A 295 16.94 -29.95 -15.30
CA ASP A 295 16.88 -29.22 -16.57
C ASP A 295 16.04 -27.94 -16.49
N PHE A 296 15.68 -27.55 -15.27
CA PHE A 296 14.91 -26.37 -14.93
C PHE A 296 15.65 -25.45 -13.94
N ASN A 297 15.07 -24.27 -13.69
CA ASN A 297 15.74 -23.16 -13.00
C ASN A 297 14.99 -22.59 -11.78
N TYR A 298 13.85 -23.17 -11.43
CA TYR A 298 13.10 -22.79 -10.24
C TYR A 298 12.25 -23.93 -9.70
N ILE A 299 11.88 -23.82 -8.43
CA ILE A 299 10.82 -24.60 -7.80
C ILE A 299 9.88 -23.66 -7.04
N ILE A 300 8.64 -24.09 -6.85
CA ILE A 300 7.69 -23.42 -5.97
C ILE A 300 7.29 -24.41 -4.89
N MET A 301 7.51 -24.06 -3.62
CA MET A 301 7.08 -24.85 -2.48
C MET A 301 5.87 -24.20 -1.83
N THR A 302 4.84 -24.98 -1.51
CA THR A 302 3.69 -24.53 -0.75
C THR A 302 3.51 -25.33 0.52
N LYS A 303 2.96 -24.68 1.55
CA LYS A 303 2.43 -25.34 2.75
C LYS A 303 1.05 -24.79 3.04
N THR A 304 0.16 -25.67 3.51
CA THR A 304 -1.12 -25.22 4.06
C THR A 304 -0.82 -24.25 5.21
N PRO A 305 -1.43 -23.07 5.26
CA PRO A 305 -1.18 -22.11 6.29
C PRO A 305 -1.74 -22.63 7.61
N GLY A 306 -1.37 -21.93 8.67
CA GLY A 306 -1.76 -22.24 10.03
C GLY A 306 -3.23 -21.91 10.31
N TRP A 307 -3.53 -21.76 11.60
CA TRP A 307 -4.89 -21.64 12.12
C TRP A 307 -5.73 -20.48 11.54
N ALA A 308 -5.11 -19.38 11.09
CA ALA A 308 -5.82 -18.15 10.74
C ALA A 308 -6.61 -18.19 9.42
N ASN A 309 -6.16 -18.98 8.43
CA ASN A 309 -6.72 -18.97 7.07
C ASN A 309 -6.71 -20.37 6.42
N ARG A 310 -7.33 -21.38 7.05
CA ARG A 310 -7.31 -22.75 6.48
C ARG A 310 -7.97 -22.74 5.09
N GLY A 311 -7.33 -23.39 4.12
CA GLY A 311 -7.76 -23.41 2.71
C GLY A 311 -7.00 -22.44 1.81
N TYR A 312 -6.17 -21.56 2.35
CA TYR A 312 -5.11 -20.85 1.60
C TYR A 312 -3.82 -21.69 1.57
N ALA A 313 -2.74 -21.15 1.01
CA ALA A 313 -1.37 -21.68 1.03
C ALA A 313 -0.37 -20.54 1.29
N GLY A 314 0.65 -20.78 2.10
CA GLY A 314 1.88 -20.00 1.98
C GLY A 314 2.72 -20.59 0.85
N ALA A 315 3.52 -19.79 0.15
CA ALA A 315 4.42 -20.28 -0.88
C ALA A 315 5.76 -19.57 -0.94
N VAL A 316 6.82 -20.34 -1.19
CA VAL A 316 8.17 -19.86 -1.46
C VAL A 316 8.52 -20.22 -2.90
N VAL A 317 9.07 -19.26 -3.65
CA VAL A 317 9.73 -19.53 -4.94
C VAL A 317 11.24 -19.44 -4.74
N ILE A 318 11.95 -20.47 -5.21
CA ILE A 318 13.41 -20.54 -5.22
C ILE A 318 13.85 -20.63 -6.66
N LEU A 319 14.72 -19.72 -7.11
CA LEU A 319 15.26 -19.66 -8.46
C LEU A 319 16.78 -19.72 -8.43
N TRP A 320 17.41 -20.14 -9.53
CA TRP A 320 18.87 -20.18 -9.62
C TRP A 320 19.41 -19.98 -11.03
N GLU A 321 20.65 -19.52 -11.08
CA GLU A 321 21.35 -19.21 -12.32
C GLU A 321 22.00 -20.45 -12.95
N GLY A 322 21.73 -20.67 -14.24
CA GLY A 322 22.35 -21.76 -15.00
C GLY A 322 21.88 -23.15 -14.55
N LYS A 323 22.59 -24.21 -14.94
CA LYS A 323 22.18 -25.58 -14.58
C LYS A 323 22.75 -25.96 -13.22
N ALA A 324 21.87 -26.31 -12.29
CA ALA A 324 22.27 -26.87 -11.01
C ALA A 324 22.79 -28.29 -11.19
N GLU A 325 23.71 -28.71 -10.33
CA GLU A 325 24.22 -30.08 -10.34
C GLU A 325 23.27 -31.04 -9.65
N LYS A 326 22.60 -30.57 -8.60
CA LYS A 326 21.74 -31.37 -7.75
C LYS A 326 20.76 -30.50 -6.97
N LEU A 327 19.53 -30.96 -6.84
CA LEU A 327 18.50 -30.41 -5.96
C LEU A 327 18.02 -31.51 -5.01
N GLU A 328 17.99 -31.22 -3.71
CA GLU A 328 17.52 -32.15 -2.68
C GLU A 328 16.42 -31.49 -1.84
N LEU A 329 15.31 -32.19 -1.66
CA LEU A 329 14.18 -31.80 -0.83
C LEU A 329 14.10 -32.79 0.34
N LEU A 330 14.45 -32.36 1.55
CA LEU A 330 14.51 -33.25 2.72
C LEU A 330 13.16 -33.28 3.43
N ALA A 331 12.46 -34.41 3.45
CA ALA A 331 11.06 -34.50 3.89
C ALA A 331 10.81 -34.12 5.35
N GLU A 332 11.84 -34.16 6.20
CA GLU A 332 11.78 -33.72 7.60
C GLU A 332 11.10 -32.35 7.71
N ASP A 333 10.17 -32.21 8.67
CA ASP A 333 9.37 -31.00 8.91
C ASP A 333 8.68 -30.45 7.64
N GLY A 334 8.30 -31.34 6.73
CA GLY A 334 7.62 -31.01 5.48
C GLY A 334 8.51 -30.19 4.56
N TYR A 335 9.62 -30.76 4.11
CA TYR A 335 10.64 -30.01 3.35
C TYR A 335 11.22 -28.83 4.14
N GLY A 336 11.53 -29.05 5.42
CA GLY A 336 12.18 -28.08 6.31
C GLY A 336 13.59 -27.67 5.88
N GLN A 337 14.20 -28.39 4.93
CA GLN A 337 15.43 -28.01 4.26
C GLN A 337 15.40 -28.36 2.77
N ILE A 338 15.82 -27.40 1.94
CA ILE A 338 16.09 -27.57 0.51
C ILE A 338 17.58 -27.31 0.27
N ARG A 339 18.25 -28.22 -0.44
CA ARG A 339 19.68 -28.14 -0.76
C ARG A 339 19.87 -27.98 -2.26
N LEU A 340 20.53 -26.91 -2.67
CA LEU A 340 20.81 -26.61 -4.06
C LEU A 340 22.33 -26.60 -4.30
N THR A 341 22.84 -27.59 -5.04
CA THR A 341 24.26 -27.70 -5.36
C THR A 341 24.58 -26.99 -6.67
N ASN A 342 25.40 -25.95 -6.59
CA ASN A 342 25.85 -25.15 -7.73
C ASN A 342 27.37 -24.98 -7.73
N ALA A 343 27.92 -24.64 -8.90
CA ALA A 343 29.28 -24.14 -8.99
C ALA A 343 29.42 -22.81 -8.20
N PRO A 344 30.59 -22.53 -7.59
CA PRO A 344 30.84 -21.25 -6.92
C PRO A 344 30.58 -20.04 -7.83
N GLY A 345 30.07 -18.95 -7.24
CA GLY A 345 29.76 -17.69 -7.92
C GLY A 345 28.44 -17.67 -8.68
N LYS A 346 27.66 -18.76 -8.64
CA LYS A 346 26.30 -18.80 -9.18
C LYS A 346 25.30 -18.17 -8.22
N LYS A 347 24.41 -17.37 -8.79
CA LYS A 347 23.35 -16.68 -8.04
C LYS A 347 22.17 -17.60 -7.79
N SER A 348 21.56 -17.43 -6.63
CA SER A 348 20.25 -17.98 -6.29
C SER A 348 19.35 -16.86 -5.82
N TRP A 349 18.04 -17.04 -6.00
CA TRP A 349 17.04 -16.08 -5.59
C TRP A 349 15.92 -16.73 -4.80
N ILE A 350 15.33 -15.99 -3.87
CA ILE A 350 14.19 -16.44 -3.07
C ILE A 350 13.16 -15.33 -2.89
N SER A 351 11.88 -15.71 -3.00
CA SER A 351 10.74 -14.85 -2.66
C SER A 351 9.64 -15.67 -1.99
N TYR A 352 8.74 -15.00 -1.26
CA TYR A 352 7.72 -15.63 -0.42
C TYR A 352 6.39 -14.87 -0.45
N THR A 353 5.29 -15.61 -0.32
CA THR A 353 3.94 -15.11 -0.01
C THR A 353 3.30 -15.94 1.10
N LYS A 354 2.61 -15.28 2.04
CA LYS A 354 1.98 -15.91 3.22
C LYS A 354 0.58 -16.43 2.95
N TRP A 355 -0.16 -15.77 2.08
CA TRP A 355 -1.56 -16.10 1.81
C TRP A 355 -1.83 -16.08 0.31
N MET A 356 -1.82 -17.24 -0.31
CA MET A 356 -2.17 -17.41 -1.70
C MET A 356 -3.28 -18.44 -1.82
N ASP A 357 -4.24 -18.19 -2.71
CA ASP A 357 -5.21 -19.18 -3.10
C ASP A 357 -4.50 -20.29 -3.89
N PRO A 358 -4.54 -21.58 -3.46
CA PRO A 358 -3.95 -22.68 -4.23
C PRO A 358 -4.46 -22.76 -5.68
N ASP A 359 -5.67 -22.26 -5.95
CA ASP A 359 -6.23 -22.22 -7.31
C ASP A 359 -5.59 -21.14 -8.20
N GLU A 360 -4.80 -20.23 -7.62
CA GLU A 360 -4.12 -19.12 -8.30
C GLU A 360 -2.60 -19.28 -8.33
N MET A 361 -2.09 -20.50 -8.12
CA MET A 361 -0.67 -20.84 -8.21
C MET A 361 0.00 -20.46 -9.54
N ASP A 362 -0.79 -20.31 -10.61
CA ASP A 362 -0.31 -19.91 -11.93
C ASP A 362 0.45 -18.57 -11.90
N TYR A 363 0.03 -17.65 -11.04
CA TYR A 363 0.70 -16.36 -10.85
C TYR A 363 2.16 -16.53 -10.39
N MET A 364 2.46 -17.51 -9.53
CA MET A 364 3.83 -17.79 -9.07
C MET A 364 4.71 -18.35 -10.20
N PHE A 365 4.15 -19.24 -11.03
CA PHE A 365 4.84 -19.76 -12.21
C PHE A 365 5.16 -18.64 -13.19
N ARG A 366 4.18 -17.78 -13.50
CA ARG A 366 4.33 -16.65 -14.42
C ARG A 366 5.42 -15.68 -13.96
N ASN A 367 5.50 -15.42 -12.66
CA ASN A 367 6.55 -14.59 -12.11
C ASN A 367 7.94 -15.22 -12.24
N ALA A 368 8.06 -16.51 -11.90
CA ALA A 368 9.32 -17.21 -12.07
C ALA A 368 9.78 -17.24 -13.54
N ASP A 369 8.87 -17.56 -14.47
CA ASP A 369 9.12 -17.58 -15.91
C ASP A 369 9.52 -16.18 -16.43
N HIS A 370 8.83 -15.13 -15.97
CA HIS A 370 9.15 -13.75 -16.33
C HIS A 370 10.53 -13.34 -15.80
N PHE A 371 10.86 -13.67 -14.56
CA PHE A 371 12.15 -13.39 -13.95
C PHE A 371 13.29 -14.03 -14.73
N LEU A 372 13.18 -15.32 -15.06
CA LEU A 372 14.21 -16.00 -15.84
C LEU A 372 14.39 -15.43 -17.25
N LYS A 373 13.33 -14.83 -17.81
CA LYS A 373 13.36 -14.24 -19.15
C LYS A 373 13.81 -12.77 -19.18
N GLN A 374 13.44 -11.98 -18.18
CA GLN A 374 13.59 -10.51 -18.17
C GLN A 374 14.52 -9.99 -17.08
N GLY A 375 14.91 -10.84 -16.11
CA GLY A 375 15.75 -10.46 -14.98
C GLY A 375 15.01 -9.70 -13.88
N SER A 376 13.68 -9.67 -13.90
CA SER A 376 12.81 -9.14 -12.86
C SER A 376 11.47 -9.88 -12.85
N PHE A 377 10.77 -9.89 -11.72
CA PHE A 377 9.36 -10.25 -11.66
C PHE A 377 8.51 -9.26 -12.46
N LEU A 378 7.26 -9.64 -12.70
CA LEU A 378 6.32 -8.77 -13.40
C LEU A 378 6.09 -7.49 -12.58
N PRO A 379 5.92 -6.32 -13.24
CA PRO A 379 5.60 -5.10 -12.55
C PRO A 379 4.32 -5.29 -11.75
N THR A 380 4.39 -5.00 -10.44
CA THR A 380 3.40 -5.18 -9.38
C THR A 380 3.26 -6.54 -8.72
N ASP A 381 4.14 -7.51 -8.96
CA ASP A 381 3.78 -8.91 -8.69
C ASP A 381 4.48 -9.61 -7.53
N VAL A 382 5.11 -8.87 -6.61
CA VAL A 382 5.39 -9.42 -5.26
C VAL A 382 5.06 -8.40 -4.18
N PRO A 383 3.81 -7.98 -4.00
CA PRO A 383 3.34 -7.80 -2.64
C PRO A 383 2.97 -9.19 -2.08
N MET A 384 2.87 -9.31 -0.77
CA MET A 384 2.21 -10.46 -0.17
C MET A 384 0.71 -10.32 -0.51
N PRO A 385 0.08 -11.17 -1.34
CA PRO A 385 -1.37 -11.22 -1.39
C PRO A 385 -1.90 -11.48 0.02
N GLU A 386 -2.87 -10.68 0.44
CA GLU A 386 -3.53 -10.80 1.74
C GLU A 386 -5.03 -10.87 1.53
N ASN A 387 -5.55 -12.07 1.26
CA ASN A 387 -7.00 -12.28 1.10
C ASN A 387 -7.81 -12.21 2.40
N ASN A 388 -7.13 -12.03 3.54
CA ASN A 388 -7.73 -11.97 4.86
C ASN A 388 -7.97 -10.52 5.33
N ASN A 389 -7.80 -9.53 4.46
CA ASN A 389 -7.86 -8.12 4.81
C ASN A 389 -9.10 -7.42 4.25
N ALA A 390 -9.22 -6.12 4.52
CA ALA A 390 -10.41 -5.34 4.25
C ALA A 390 -10.55 -4.84 2.80
N ASP A 391 -9.58 -5.08 1.92
CA ASP A 391 -9.51 -4.49 0.56
C ASP A 391 -10.83 -4.62 -0.23
N TYR A 392 -11.37 -5.83 -0.31
CA TYR A 392 -12.64 -6.09 -1.01
C TYR A 392 -13.84 -5.42 -0.34
N THR A 393 -13.79 -5.21 0.98
CA THR A 393 -14.82 -4.48 1.73
C THR A 393 -14.78 -3.00 1.39
N GLY A 394 -13.58 -2.40 1.40
CA GLY A 394 -13.39 -0.99 1.03
C GLY A 394 -13.75 -0.71 -0.42
N LEU A 395 -13.38 -1.60 -1.34
CA LEU A 395 -13.78 -1.50 -2.76
C LEU A 395 -15.31 -1.57 -2.92
N ALA A 396 -15.99 -2.47 -2.20
CA ALA A 396 -17.45 -2.56 -2.22
C ALA A 396 -18.11 -1.30 -1.64
N ALA A 397 -17.58 -0.74 -0.55
CA ALA A 397 -18.10 0.49 0.05
C ALA A 397 -17.90 1.71 -0.85
N ALA A 398 -16.75 1.81 -1.51
CA ALA A 398 -16.52 2.86 -2.49
C ALA A 398 -17.39 2.66 -3.74
N ALA A 399 -17.61 1.41 -4.20
CA ALA A 399 -18.56 1.14 -5.28
C ALA A 399 -19.98 1.62 -4.92
N TYR A 400 -20.44 1.37 -3.68
CA TYR A 400 -21.70 1.91 -3.16
C TYR A 400 -21.72 3.44 -3.19
N MET A 401 -20.74 4.08 -2.55
CA MET A 401 -20.68 5.54 -2.41
C MET A 401 -20.65 6.21 -3.79
N LEU A 402 -19.77 5.76 -4.68
CA LEU A 402 -19.66 6.30 -6.03
C LEU A 402 -20.96 6.07 -6.83
N THR A 403 -21.61 4.91 -6.68
CA THR A 403 -22.89 4.62 -7.37
C THR A 403 -24.01 5.54 -6.88
N LYS A 404 -24.20 5.64 -5.57
CA LYS A 404 -25.22 6.48 -4.92
C LYS A 404 -25.13 7.94 -5.33
N TRP A 405 -23.91 8.45 -5.41
CA TRP A 405 -23.64 9.83 -5.77
C TRP A 405 -23.51 10.03 -7.28
N HIS A 406 -23.79 9.02 -8.09
CA HIS A 406 -23.63 9.07 -9.55
C HIS A 406 -22.22 9.51 -9.99
N ASP A 407 -21.18 9.18 -9.21
CA ASP A 407 -19.79 9.36 -9.61
C ASP A 407 -19.48 8.49 -10.83
N PRO A 408 -18.91 9.04 -11.90
CA PRO A 408 -18.80 8.30 -13.16
C PRO A 408 -17.77 7.16 -13.16
N CYS A 409 -16.86 7.09 -12.18
CA CYS A 409 -16.02 5.93 -11.95
C CYS A 409 -16.79 4.75 -11.30
N ALA A 410 -18.04 4.96 -10.86
CA ALA A 410 -18.81 3.98 -10.09
C ALA A 410 -18.85 2.59 -10.74
N SER A 411 -19.16 2.51 -12.03
CA SER A 411 -19.29 1.22 -12.71
C SER A 411 -17.95 0.54 -12.97
N THR A 412 -16.87 1.32 -13.16
CA THR A 412 -15.51 0.76 -13.20
C THR A 412 -15.14 0.17 -11.86
N LEU A 413 -15.37 0.91 -10.77
CA LEU A 413 -15.06 0.45 -9.43
C LEU A 413 -15.94 -0.75 -9.01
N LEU A 414 -17.21 -0.75 -9.41
CA LEU A 414 -18.11 -1.88 -9.21
C LEU A 414 -17.56 -3.16 -9.84
N CYS A 415 -17.01 -3.11 -11.05
CA CYS A 415 -16.37 -4.28 -11.66
C CYS A 415 -15.21 -4.83 -10.81
N HIS A 416 -14.39 -3.95 -10.23
CA HIS A 416 -13.30 -4.37 -9.33
C HIS A 416 -13.83 -4.93 -8.01
N ALA A 417 -14.87 -4.32 -7.44
CA ALA A 417 -15.52 -4.78 -6.22
C ALA A 417 -16.19 -6.14 -6.39
N GLU A 418 -17.00 -6.34 -7.45
CA GLU A 418 -17.64 -7.63 -7.76
C GLU A 418 -16.61 -8.75 -7.86
N ARG A 419 -15.51 -8.50 -8.57
CA ARG A 419 -14.44 -9.48 -8.73
C ARG A 419 -13.75 -9.81 -7.42
N ALA A 420 -13.43 -8.79 -6.62
CA ALA A 420 -12.78 -8.96 -5.33
C ALA A 420 -13.67 -9.78 -4.36
N VAL A 421 -14.95 -9.41 -4.26
CA VAL A 421 -15.92 -10.10 -3.40
C VAL A 421 -16.18 -11.52 -3.90
N ASP A 422 -16.37 -11.71 -5.20
CA ASP A 422 -16.61 -13.04 -5.79
C ASP A 422 -15.42 -13.99 -5.60
N ALA A 423 -14.18 -13.49 -5.77
CA ALA A 423 -12.97 -14.29 -5.56
C ALA A 423 -12.88 -14.81 -4.12
N VAL A 424 -13.21 -13.96 -3.15
CA VAL A 424 -13.27 -14.34 -1.72
C VAL A 424 -14.42 -15.32 -1.46
N MET A 425 -15.62 -15.02 -1.96
CA MET A 425 -16.83 -15.79 -1.66
C MET A 425 -16.89 -17.16 -2.35
N LYS A 426 -16.35 -17.31 -3.56
CA LYS A 426 -16.37 -18.58 -4.30
C LYS A 426 -15.67 -19.72 -3.55
N GLY A 427 -14.57 -19.42 -2.85
CA GLY A 427 -13.86 -20.40 -2.01
C GLY A 427 -14.33 -20.41 -0.56
N PHE A 428 -15.24 -19.52 -0.16
CA PHE A 428 -15.58 -19.28 1.24
C PHE A 428 -16.21 -20.48 1.97
N PRO A 429 -17.10 -21.30 1.37
CA PRO A 429 -17.67 -22.46 2.04
C PRO A 429 -16.62 -23.46 2.55
N ASP A 430 -15.58 -23.70 1.75
CA ASP A 430 -14.53 -24.69 1.99
C ASP A 430 -13.31 -24.12 2.75
N LYS A 431 -13.24 -22.80 2.88
CA LYS A 431 -12.17 -22.07 3.58
C LYS A 431 -12.59 -21.67 5.00
N HIS A 432 -11.59 -21.46 5.85
CA HIS A 432 -11.76 -20.96 7.21
C HIS A 432 -11.15 -19.57 7.31
N PHE A 433 -12.00 -18.56 7.41
CA PHE A 433 -11.61 -17.16 7.61
C PHE A 433 -11.78 -16.74 9.07
N VAL A 434 -10.68 -16.53 9.81
CA VAL A 434 -10.76 -15.95 11.17
C VAL A 434 -11.46 -14.59 11.17
N ARG A 435 -11.34 -13.83 10.08
CA ARG A 435 -11.93 -12.50 9.90
C ARG A 435 -13.20 -12.54 9.05
N ALA A 436 -14.15 -13.41 9.38
CA ALA A 436 -15.40 -13.60 8.63
C ALA A 436 -16.31 -12.34 8.58
N PHE A 437 -16.08 -11.35 9.45
CA PHE A 437 -16.80 -10.07 9.44
C PHE A 437 -16.48 -9.19 8.21
N PHE A 438 -15.31 -9.31 7.59
CA PHE A 438 -15.01 -8.55 6.36
C PHE A 438 -15.85 -9.05 5.17
N PRO A 439 -15.93 -10.36 4.87
CA PRO A 439 -16.83 -10.86 3.83
C PRO A 439 -18.29 -10.50 4.07
N VAL A 440 -18.75 -10.51 5.32
CA VAL A 440 -20.09 -10.02 5.69
C VAL A 440 -20.26 -8.55 5.29
N ARG A 441 -19.38 -7.66 5.73
CA ARG A 441 -19.43 -6.22 5.41
C ARG A 441 -19.39 -5.99 3.90
N ALA A 442 -18.55 -6.72 3.18
CA ALA A 442 -18.43 -6.57 1.73
C ALA A 442 -19.73 -6.97 1.01
N CYS A 443 -20.35 -8.09 1.39
CA CYS A 443 -21.66 -8.47 0.85
C CYS A 443 -22.74 -7.42 1.18
N CYS A 444 -22.72 -6.83 2.38
CA CYS A 444 -23.65 -5.77 2.76
C CYS A 444 -23.52 -4.54 1.85
N TRP A 445 -22.30 -4.09 1.56
CA TRP A 445 -22.07 -2.98 0.64
C TRP A 445 -22.49 -3.30 -0.80
N MET A 446 -22.30 -4.54 -1.24
CA MET A 446 -22.77 -4.98 -2.56
C MET A 446 -24.30 -5.03 -2.65
N ILE A 447 -25.00 -5.47 -1.60
CA ILE A 447 -26.47 -5.41 -1.51
C ILE A 447 -26.95 -3.96 -1.55
N LEU A 448 -26.33 -3.06 -0.78
CA LEU A 448 -26.67 -1.64 -0.81
C LEU A 448 -26.45 -1.04 -2.21
N THR A 449 -25.36 -1.41 -2.88
CA THR A 449 -25.09 -0.99 -4.27
C THR A 449 -26.16 -1.52 -5.24
N ALA A 450 -26.55 -2.79 -5.11
CA ALA A 450 -27.61 -3.40 -5.91
C ALA A 450 -28.94 -2.64 -5.77
N LYS A 451 -29.27 -2.20 -4.55
CA LYS A 451 -30.48 -1.40 -4.27
C LYS A 451 -30.44 -0.02 -4.94
N GLU A 452 -29.29 0.67 -4.91
CA GLU A 452 -29.11 1.94 -5.64
C GLU A 452 -29.26 1.74 -7.15
N LEU A 453 -28.75 0.63 -7.69
CA LEU A 453 -28.86 0.27 -9.11
C LEU A 453 -30.22 -0.30 -9.51
N LYS A 454 -31.04 -0.71 -8.53
CA LYS A 454 -32.26 -1.51 -8.73
C LYS A 454 -31.98 -2.84 -9.46
N ASP A 455 -30.85 -3.48 -9.15
CA ASP A 455 -30.41 -4.74 -9.71
C ASP A 455 -30.79 -5.91 -8.78
N ALA A 456 -31.93 -6.54 -9.07
CA ALA A 456 -32.47 -7.63 -8.25
C ALA A 456 -31.61 -8.91 -8.28
N ASP A 457 -30.91 -9.17 -9.40
CA ASP A 457 -30.06 -10.36 -9.54
C ASP A 457 -28.79 -10.21 -8.71
N MET A 458 -28.19 -9.02 -8.73
CA MET A 458 -27.06 -8.65 -7.88
C MET A 458 -27.45 -8.71 -6.39
N GLU A 459 -28.60 -8.14 -6.03
CA GLU A 459 -29.11 -8.18 -4.64
C GLU A 459 -29.29 -9.62 -4.16
N ALA A 460 -29.93 -10.48 -4.97
CA ALA A 460 -30.14 -11.89 -4.62
C ALA A 460 -28.82 -12.66 -4.47
N LYS A 461 -27.87 -12.47 -5.38
CA LYS A 461 -26.54 -13.11 -5.34
C LYS A 461 -25.79 -12.76 -4.06
N TYR A 462 -25.67 -11.46 -3.74
CA TYR A 462 -24.89 -11.04 -2.57
C TYR A 462 -25.62 -11.26 -1.25
N THR A 463 -26.96 -11.37 -1.26
CA THR A 463 -27.71 -11.84 -0.09
C THR A 463 -27.40 -13.31 0.22
N ALA A 464 -27.35 -14.19 -0.78
CA ALA A 464 -26.96 -15.59 -0.57
C ALA A 464 -25.50 -15.73 -0.07
N TYR A 465 -24.60 -14.88 -0.56
CA TYR A 465 -23.23 -14.80 -0.04
C TYR A 465 -23.18 -14.28 1.39
N LEU A 466 -23.98 -13.28 1.74
CA LEU A 466 -24.11 -12.78 3.11
C LEU A 466 -24.56 -13.89 4.05
N GLU A 467 -25.59 -14.66 3.70
CA GLU A 467 -26.06 -15.80 4.51
C GLU A 467 -24.94 -16.81 4.77
N THR A 468 -24.19 -17.18 3.73
CA THR A 468 -23.03 -18.09 3.85
C THR A 468 -21.91 -17.49 4.73
N ALA A 469 -21.64 -16.20 4.58
CA ALA A 469 -20.62 -15.50 5.37
C ALA A 469 -21.00 -15.45 6.85
N MET A 470 -22.25 -15.16 7.12
CA MET A 470 -22.81 -15.11 8.45
C MET A 470 -22.83 -16.51 9.11
N GLU A 471 -23.07 -17.59 8.34
CA GLU A 471 -22.96 -18.98 8.83
C GLU A 471 -21.64 -19.24 9.53
N LYS A 472 -20.54 -18.80 8.89
CA LYS A 472 -19.21 -18.91 9.48
C LYS A 472 -19.02 -17.97 10.65
N LEU A 473 -19.49 -16.72 10.57
CA LEU A 473 -19.41 -15.74 11.66
C LEU A 473 -19.99 -16.29 12.97
N TRP A 474 -21.07 -17.09 12.89
CA TRP A 474 -21.70 -17.73 14.05
C TRP A 474 -20.92 -18.94 14.60
N MET A 475 -20.13 -19.64 13.78
CA MET A 475 -19.35 -20.81 14.19
C MET A 475 -18.07 -20.46 14.98
N TYR A 476 -17.59 -19.21 14.89
CA TYR A 476 -16.34 -18.79 15.53
C TYR A 476 -16.47 -18.49 17.02
N GLY A 477 -16.06 -19.45 17.84
CA GLY A 477 -15.42 -19.20 19.14
C GLY A 477 -16.32 -18.72 20.28
N TYR A 478 -17.14 -17.68 20.10
CA TYR A 478 -18.25 -17.31 20.99
C TYR A 478 -19.28 -16.44 20.26
N HIS A 479 -20.52 -16.91 20.27
CA HIS A 479 -21.72 -16.25 19.73
C HIS A 479 -22.14 -15.06 20.63
N PRO A 480 -22.84 -14.04 20.12
CA PRO A 480 -23.45 -12.99 20.95
C PRO A 480 -24.43 -13.56 21.99
N GLU A 481 -24.89 -14.81 21.82
CA GLU A 481 -25.69 -15.50 22.83
C GLU A 481 -24.90 -16.10 24.00
N TYR A 482 -23.59 -16.28 23.86
CA TYR A 482 -22.74 -16.97 24.85
C TYR A 482 -21.66 -16.09 25.49
N GLY A 483 -21.82 -14.76 25.41
CA GLY A 483 -20.86 -13.79 26.01
C GLY A 483 -19.94 -13.09 25.01
N GLY A 484 -20.21 -13.21 23.70
CA GLY A 484 -19.48 -12.47 22.65
C GLY A 484 -18.11 -13.03 22.31
N TRP A 485 -17.56 -12.63 21.17
CA TRP A 485 -16.33 -13.20 20.61
C TRP A 485 -15.10 -13.07 21.52
N ASN A 486 -14.19 -14.07 21.42
CA ASN A 486 -13.04 -14.30 22.33
C ASN A 486 -12.04 -13.13 22.44
N GLY A 487 -12.03 -12.20 21.48
CA GLY A 487 -11.20 -11.00 21.47
C GLY A 487 -12.05 -9.74 21.40
N THR A 488 -11.62 -8.68 22.09
CA THR A 488 -12.31 -7.38 22.03
C THR A 488 -12.26 -6.75 20.64
N TRP A 489 -11.17 -6.95 19.88
CA TRP A 489 -11.07 -6.56 18.47
C TRP A 489 -12.08 -7.31 17.58
N ASP A 490 -12.12 -8.64 17.67
CA ASP A 490 -13.08 -9.46 16.92
C ASP A 490 -14.51 -9.10 17.28
N HIS A 491 -14.79 -8.89 18.57
CA HIS A 491 -16.11 -8.54 19.06
C HIS A 491 -16.65 -7.27 18.37
N TRP A 492 -15.89 -6.17 18.38
CA TRP A 492 -16.36 -4.91 17.80
C TRP A 492 -16.48 -4.96 16.28
N ASN A 493 -15.59 -5.70 15.60
CA ASN A 493 -15.72 -5.93 14.16
C ASN A 493 -16.98 -6.74 13.82
N CYS A 494 -17.31 -7.76 14.62
CA CYS A 494 -18.55 -8.52 14.48
C CYS A 494 -19.79 -7.66 14.79
N VAL A 495 -19.72 -6.76 15.78
CA VAL A 495 -20.78 -5.79 16.08
C VAL A 495 -21.03 -4.89 14.86
N ARG A 496 -19.97 -4.33 14.26
CA ARG A 496 -20.08 -3.53 13.04
C ARG A 496 -20.65 -4.34 11.87
N ALA A 497 -20.23 -5.59 11.70
CA ALA A 497 -20.75 -6.48 10.66
C ALA A 497 -22.25 -6.77 10.84
N LEU A 498 -22.73 -6.97 12.07
CA LEU A 498 -24.15 -7.13 12.36
C LEU A 498 -24.96 -5.87 12.05
N PHE A 499 -24.45 -4.69 12.43
CA PHE A 499 -25.06 -3.41 12.06
C PHE A 499 -25.17 -3.28 10.53
N MET A 500 -24.09 -3.59 9.80
CA MET A 500 -24.09 -3.52 8.34
C MET A 500 -25.05 -4.52 7.71
N ALA A 501 -25.17 -5.74 8.25
CA ALA A 501 -26.14 -6.74 7.79
C ALA A 501 -27.58 -6.27 8.00
N TRP A 502 -27.88 -5.70 9.17
CA TRP A 502 -29.17 -5.07 9.43
C TRP A 502 -29.44 -3.91 8.47
N LYS A 503 -28.50 -2.97 8.31
CA LYS A 503 -28.62 -1.84 7.38
C LYS A 503 -28.89 -2.30 5.94
N ALA A 504 -28.16 -3.32 5.48
CA ALA A 504 -28.26 -3.82 4.12
C ALA A 504 -29.56 -4.57 3.85
N THR A 505 -30.09 -5.32 4.81
CA THR A 505 -31.22 -6.26 4.58
C THR A 505 -32.53 -5.84 5.25
N GLY A 506 -32.49 -5.01 6.29
CA GLY A 506 -33.62 -4.78 7.19
C GLY A 506 -33.96 -5.99 8.07
N GLY A 507 -33.09 -7.00 8.14
CA GLY A 507 -33.31 -8.23 8.91
C GLY A 507 -33.33 -7.98 10.41
N GLU A 508 -34.49 -8.18 11.03
CA GLU A 508 -34.72 -7.98 12.47
C GLU A 508 -33.80 -8.87 13.35
N GLU A 509 -33.47 -10.08 12.89
CA GLU A 509 -32.54 -10.97 13.60
C GLU A 509 -31.15 -10.35 13.76
N TYR A 510 -30.65 -9.66 12.73
CA TYR A 510 -29.34 -9.00 12.79
C TYR A 510 -29.36 -7.82 13.76
N TYR A 511 -30.45 -7.06 13.80
CA TYR A 511 -30.65 -5.96 14.74
C TYR A 511 -30.63 -6.46 16.19
N GLN A 512 -31.42 -7.49 16.51
CA GLN A 512 -31.48 -8.06 17.87
C GLN A 512 -30.12 -8.62 18.32
N LYS A 513 -29.38 -9.27 17.42
CA LYS A 513 -28.02 -9.75 17.71
C LYS A 513 -27.04 -8.60 17.90
N TRP A 514 -27.17 -7.53 17.12
CA TRP A 514 -26.36 -6.32 17.25
C TRP A 514 -26.57 -5.65 18.60
N GLU A 515 -27.82 -5.38 19.00
CA GLU A 515 -28.15 -4.81 20.31
C GLU A 515 -27.64 -5.68 21.46
N LYS A 516 -27.82 -7.00 21.34
CA LYS A 516 -27.33 -7.95 22.35
C LYS A 516 -25.81 -7.90 22.48
N ALA A 517 -25.08 -7.89 21.35
CA ALA A 517 -23.62 -7.80 21.35
C ALA A 517 -23.14 -6.48 21.97
N LEU A 518 -23.74 -5.35 21.59
CA LEU A 518 -23.45 -4.03 22.18
C LEU A 518 -23.60 -4.02 23.72
N SER A 519 -24.65 -4.66 24.24
CA SER A 519 -24.96 -4.66 25.67
C SER A 519 -23.94 -5.41 26.55
N GLN A 520 -23.05 -6.19 25.96
CA GLN A 520 -22.02 -6.97 26.66
C GLN A 520 -20.86 -6.10 27.15
N VAL A 521 -20.67 -4.93 26.54
CA VAL A 521 -19.62 -3.98 26.94
C VAL A 521 -20.26 -2.71 27.48
N LYS A 522 -19.87 -2.34 28.70
CA LYS A 522 -20.36 -1.14 29.40
C LYS A 522 -19.20 -0.27 29.85
N VAL A 523 -19.48 0.98 30.15
CA VAL A 523 -18.52 1.92 30.73
C VAL A 523 -19.20 2.74 31.80
N ASP A 524 -18.50 3.01 32.89
CA ASP A 524 -18.84 3.98 33.92
C ASP A 524 -17.58 4.74 34.35
N GLU A 525 -17.69 5.60 35.37
CA GLU A 525 -16.57 6.42 35.86
C GLU A 525 -15.38 5.62 36.40
N THR A 526 -15.57 4.33 36.72
CA THR A 526 -14.53 3.48 37.31
C THR A 526 -13.84 2.58 36.29
N GLY A 527 -14.40 2.42 35.08
CA GLY A 527 -13.74 1.71 33.99
C GLY A 527 -14.69 1.15 32.93
N MET A 528 -14.12 0.34 32.04
CA MET A 528 -14.87 -0.41 31.01
C MET A 528 -15.07 -1.86 31.47
N TYR A 529 -16.26 -2.41 31.24
CA TYR A 529 -16.65 -3.75 31.65
C TYR A 529 -16.98 -4.60 30.45
N VAL A 530 -16.40 -5.78 30.33
CA VAL A 530 -16.79 -6.79 29.34
C VAL A 530 -17.38 -7.97 30.08
N ASN A 531 -18.65 -8.30 29.79
CA ASN A 531 -19.39 -9.35 30.48
C ASN A 531 -19.38 -9.18 32.02
N GLY A 532 -19.50 -7.92 32.48
CA GLY A 532 -19.49 -7.57 33.90
C GLY A 532 -18.12 -7.62 34.58
N GLN A 533 -17.04 -7.94 33.86
CA GLN A 533 -15.68 -7.90 34.38
C GLN A 533 -14.99 -6.60 33.97
N ILE A 534 -14.48 -5.86 34.94
CA ILE A 534 -13.70 -4.64 34.67
C ILE A 534 -12.43 -4.98 33.89
N LYS A 535 -12.20 -4.25 32.81
CA LYS A 535 -10.97 -4.31 32.03
C LYS A 535 -9.90 -3.48 32.73
N LYS A 536 -8.76 -4.11 33.00
CA LYS A 536 -7.58 -3.43 33.53
C LYS A 536 -7.00 -2.40 32.56
N SER A 537 -7.26 -2.60 31.26
CA SER A 537 -6.65 -1.86 30.16
C SER A 537 -7.74 -1.47 29.16
N PRO A 538 -8.63 -0.54 29.52
CA PRO A 538 -9.77 -0.17 28.68
C PRO A 538 -9.38 0.39 27.31
N ALA A 539 -8.14 0.88 27.16
CA ALA A 539 -7.59 1.42 25.92
C ALA A 539 -6.30 0.69 25.49
N ASP A 540 -6.17 -0.63 25.72
CA ASP A 540 -5.02 -1.38 25.20
C ASP A 540 -5.18 -1.74 23.72
N VAL A 541 -4.16 -2.39 23.16
CA VAL A 541 -4.14 -2.89 21.78
C VAL A 541 -5.23 -3.96 21.56
N ASN A 542 -5.63 -4.73 22.57
CA ASN A 542 -6.70 -5.71 22.41
C ASN A 542 -8.07 -5.03 22.26
N THR A 543 -8.28 -3.85 22.87
CA THR A 543 -9.45 -2.98 22.66
C THR A 543 -9.20 -1.92 21.58
N TYR A 544 -8.04 -1.98 20.90
CA TYR A 544 -7.51 -1.00 19.95
C TYR A 544 -7.80 0.43 20.40
N PHE A 545 -7.34 0.73 21.62
CA PHE A 545 -7.33 2.06 22.22
C PHE A 545 -8.70 2.76 22.31
N GLY A 546 -9.79 2.00 22.29
CA GLY A 546 -11.14 2.51 22.56
C GLY A 546 -11.89 3.10 21.38
N ALA A 547 -11.28 3.21 20.21
CA ALA A 547 -11.95 3.76 19.03
C ALA A 547 -13.11 2.89 18.56
N MET A 548 -12.92 1.56 18.58
CA MET A 548 -13.94 0.59 18.18
C MET A 548 -15.21 0.62 19.07
N PRO A 549 -15.12 0.58 20.42
CA PRO A 549 -16.30 0.77 21.26
C PRO A 549 -17.01 2.09 21.00
N MET A 550 -16.27 3.20 20.85
CA MET A 550 -16.90 4.49 20.55
C MET A 550 -17.58 4.51 19.17
N GLY A 551 -17.00 3.85 18.17
CA GLY A 551 -17.63 3.66 16.86
C GLY A 551 -18.97 2.96 16.99
N ALA A 552 -19.00 1.85 17.72
CA ALA A 552 -20.20 1.04 17.93
C ALA A 552 -21.27 1.74 18.81
N TRP A 553 -20.87 2.38 19.92
CA TRP A 553 -21.76 3.15 20.77
C TRP A 553 -22.29 4.40 20.07
N GLY A 554 -21.44 5.10 19.31
CA GLY A 554 -21.86 6.23 18.47
C GLY A 554 -22.88 5.82 17.43
N ALA A 555 -22.66 4.68 16.75
CA ALA A 555 -23.62 4.11 15.81
C ALA A 555 -24.96 3.72 16.46
N ALA A 556 -24.94 3.38 17.76
CA ALA A 556 -26.13 3.11 18.56
C ALA A 556 -26.78 4.38 19.16
N GLY A 557 -26.17 5.56 18.98
CA GLY A 557 -26.63 6.82 19.57
C GLY A 557 -26.33 6.96 21.06
N TRP A 558 -25.49 6.10 21.63
CA TRP A 558 -25.14 6.08 23.06
C TRP A 558 -24.04 7.10 23.37
N ARG A 559 -24.36 8.38 23.15
CA ARG A 559 -23.41 9.50 23.32
C ARG A 559 -22.85 9.57 24.74
N ASP A 560 -23.68 9.37 25.76
CA ASP A 560 -23.25 9.40 27.16
C ASP A 560 -22.16 8.36 27.47
N MET A 561 -22.20 7.18 26.83
CA MET A 561 -21.15 6.16 26.98
C MET A 561 -19.85 6.59 26.29
N CYS A 562 -19.93 7.20 25.11
CA CYS A 562 -18.77 7.75 24.42
C CYS A 562 -18.12 8.86 25.26
N GLU A 563 -18.92 9.79 25.77
CA GLU A 563 -18.47 10.88 26.65
C GLU A 563 -17.85 10.35 27.94
N THR A 564 -18.50 9.37 28.59
CA THR A 564 -17.95 8.72 29.80
C THR A 564 -16.59 8.08 29.50
N TYR A 565 -16.47 7.36 28.37
CA TYR A 565 -15.24 6.71 27.97
C TYR A 565 -14.11 7.70 27.66
N MET A 566 -14.39 8.78 26.93
CA MET A 566 -13.40 9.82 26.61
C MET A 566 -12.86 10.54 27.84
N HIS A 567 -13.62 10.56 28.94
CA HIS A 567 -13.25 11.24 30.18
C HIS A 567 -12.80 10.28 31.31
N LEU A 568 -12.64 8.99 31.00
CA LEU A 568 -12.21 7.97 31.95
C LEU A 568 -10.86 8.30 32.60
N ASP A 569 -10.86 8.37 33.93
CA ASP A 569 -9.68 8.66 34.75
C ASP A 569 -9.01 7.38 35.27
N VAL A 570 -8.69 6.47 34.34
CA VAL A 570 -8.07 5.18 34.64
C VAL A 570 -6.90 4.93 33.69
N PRO A 571 -5.93 4.06 34.06
CA PRO A 571 -4.85 3.65 33.18
C PRO A 571 -5.34 3.17 31.81
N ALA A 572 -4.75 3.68 30.73
CA ALA A 572 -5.05 3.25 29.37
C ALA A 572 -4.48 1.86 29.07
N ASN A 573 -3.29 1.54 29.62
CA ASN A 573 -2.53 0.33 29.35
C ASN A 573 -2.14 -0.39 30.66
N GLU A 574 -2.32 -1.71 30.73
CA GLU A 574 -1.91 -2.56 31.86
C GLU A 574 -0.42 -2.46 32.22
N ASN A 575 0.42 -2.13 31.24
CA ASN A 575 1.87 -2.06 31.41
C ASN A 575 2.35 -0.62 31.69
N ASN A 576 1.45 0.37 31.71
CA ASN A 576 1.81 1.76 31.97
C ASN A 576 0.67 2.54 32.64
N ASP A 577 0.73 2.64 33.96
CA ASP A 577 -0.24 3.38 34.78
C ASP A 577 -0.13 4.92 34.61
N SER A 578 0.89 5.43 33.91
CA SER A 578 1.10 6.87 33.77
C SER A 578 0.30 7.53 32.65
N VAL A 579 -0.26 6.74 31.73
CA VAL A 579 -1.07 7.25 30.61
C VAL A 579 -2.52 6.91 30.89
N LEU A 580 -3.37 7.92 31.06
CA LEU A 580 -4.78 7.75 31.35
C LEU A 580 -5.59 7.73 30.05
N VAL A 581 -6.77 7.09 30.07
CA VAL A 581 -7.67 7.06 28.89
C VAL A 581 -8.03 8.49 28.45
N LYS A 582 -8.41 9.34 29.39
CA LYS A 582 -8.71 10.76 29.12
C LYS A 582 -7.53 11.52 28.50
N ASP A 583 -6.30 11.16 28.81
CA ASP A 583 -5.13 11.85 28.26
C ASP A 583 -4.82 11.34 26.85
N LEU A 584 -5.02 10.04 26.61
CA LEU A 584 -4.81 9.39 25.32
C LEU A 584 -5.70 9.99 24.22
N TRP A 585 -7.00 10.16 24.46
CA TRP A 585 -7.93 10.77 23.48
C TRP A 585 -7.56 12.20 23.08
N ASN A 586 -6.85 12.87 23.98
CA ASN A 586 -6.51 14.27 23.89
C ASN A 586 -5.07 14.50 23.42
N ASP A 587 -4.32 13.43 23.15
CA ASP A 587 -2.93 13.52 22.70
C ASP A 587 -2.84 13.72 21.18
N ALA A 588 -2.42 14.92 20.79
CA ALA A 588 -2.19 15.29 19.39
C ALA A 588 -0.99 14.53 18.80
N GLY A 589 -1.28 13.38 18.17
CA GLY A 589 -0.30 12.55 17.47
C GLY A 589 -0.05 11.17 18.07
N ALA A 590 -0.66 10.84 19.22
CA ALA A 590 -0.64 9.49 19.78
C ALA A 590 -2.03 9.00 20.25
N GLY A 591 -3.05 9.84 20.15
CA GLY A 591 -4.43 9.45 20.42
C GLY A 591 -5.00 8.47 19.38
N PRO A 592 -6.13 7.81 19.67
CA PRO A 592 -6.63 6.72 18.85
C PRO A 592 -7.08 7.14 17.44
N TRP A 593 -7.33 8.44 17.23
CA TRP A 593 -7.59 9.02 15.91
C TRP A 593 -6.33 9.16 15.04
N ALA A 594 -5.12 8.99 15.59
CA ALA A 594 -3.87 8.99 14.84
C ALA A 594 -3.35 7.58 14.51
N GLN A 595 -4.12 6.54 14.85
CA GLN A 595 -3.74 5.14 14.69
C GLN A 595 -4.36 4.51 13.45
N ASP A 596 -3.60 3.66 12.79
CA ASP A 596 -3.89 3.05 11.51
C ASP A 596 -4.94 1.94 11.56
N ASP A 597 -4.91 1.09 12.58
CA ASP A 597 -5.91 0.03 12.76
C ASP A 597 -7.24 0.50 13.37
N ALA A 598 -7.16 1.50 14.27
CA ALA A 598 -8.25 1.89 15.14
C ALA A 598 -9.12 3.00 14.53
N ASN A 599 -8.49 4.02 13.93
CA ASN A 599 -9.18 5.18 13.40
C ASN A 599 -10.14 4.82 12.24
N PRO A 600 -9.77 3.96 11.26
CA PRO A 600 -10.68 3.52 10.21
C PRO A 600 -11.89 2.72 10.71
N GLU A 601 -11.78 2.09 11.89
CA GLU A 601 -12.89 1.35 12.49
C GLU A 601 -13.89 2.25 13.23
N PHE A 602 -13.48 3.48 13.55
CA PHE A 602 -14.27 4.47 14.26
C PHE A 602 -14.94 5.48 13.33
N VAL A 603 -14.16 6.09 12.43
CA VAL A 603 -14.64 7.24 11.65
C VAL A 603 -15.78 6.89 10.71
N GLY A 604 -16.70 7.82 10.54
CA GLY A 604 -17.94 7.69 9.77
C GLY A 604 -18.95 6.76 10.43
N TYR A 605 -18.51 5.63 10.99
CA TYR A 605 -19.37 4.66 11.65
C TYR A 605 -20.03 5.23 12.90
N CYS A 606 -19.28 5.97 13.73
CA CYS A 606 -19.81 6.58 14.95
C CYS A 606 -20.96 7.58 14.70
N LEU A 607 -21.15 8.04 13.46
CA LEU A 607 -22.18 9.02 13.09
C LEU A 607 -23.55 8.39 12.88
N ALA A 608 -23.64 7.06 12.72
CA ALA A 608 -24.89 6.41 12.32
C ALA A 608 -26.05 6.58 13.32
N GLY A 609 -25.75 6.77 14.60
CA GLY A 609 -26.73 7.02 15.66
C GLY A 609 -26.87 8.48 16.06
N ILE A 610 -26.26 9.41 15.30
CA ILE A 610 -26.27 10.84 15.58
C ILE A 610 -27.40 11.48 14.77
N ASP A 611 -28.38 12.06 15.47
CA ASP A 611 -29.46 12.84 14.84
C ASP A 611 -28.97 14.23 14.42
N MET A 612 -28.24 14.28 13.30
CA MET A 612 -27.72 15.52 12.72
C MET A 612 -28.52 15.89 11.45
N PRO A 613 -28.84 17.17 11.21
CA PRO A 613 -29.41 17.59 9.93
C PRO A 613 -28.41 17.40 8.78
N TYR A 614 -28.76 16.62 7.76
CA TYR A 614 -27.89 16.36 6.59
C TYR A 614 -28.63 16.28 5.24
N GLU A 615 -29.85 16.84 5.13
CA GLU A 615 -30.58 16.87 3.85
C GLU A 615 -29.79 17.56 2.74
N ASP A 616 -29.12 18.65 3.09
CA ASP A 616 -28.16 19.36 2.25
C ASP A 616 -26.76 18.75 2.46
N LYS A 617 -26.18 18.19 1.39
CA LYS A 617 -24.84 17.58 1.43
C LYS A 617 -23.80 18.47 0.77
N TYR A 618 -22.66 18.63 1.40
CA TYR A 618 -21.51 19.39 0.92
C TYR A 618 -20.47 18.43 0.35
N MET A 619 -20.28 18.50 -0.96
CA MET A 619 -19.16 17.84 -1.62
C MET A 619 -17.91 18.65 -1.37
N VAL A 620 -16.93 18.06 -0.68
CA VAL A 620 -15.68 18.72 -0.31
C VAL A 620 -14.52 18.16 -1.12
N PRO A 621 -13.64 19.01 -1.68
CA PRO A 621 -12.47 18.54 -2.40
C PRO A 621 -11.38 18.06 -1.44
N VAL A 622 -10.47 17.23 -1.94
CA VAL A 622 -9.30 16.79 -1.15
C VAL A 622 -8.45 18.01 -0.76
N GLY A 623 -8.09 18.11 0.52
CA GLY A 623 -7.37 19.24 1.10
C GLY A 623 -8.27 20.32 1.69
N SER A 624 -9.60 20.19 1.57
CA SER A 624 -10.56 21.01 2.31
C SER A 624 -11.07 20.23 3.52
N PHE A 625 -10.30 20.30 4.60
CA PHE A 625 -10.56 19.63 5.87
C PHE A 625 -11.84 20.17 6.51
N ALA A 626 -12.90 19.38 6.45
CA ALA A 626 -14.22 19.74 6.93
C ALA A 626 -14.42 19.37 8.40
N SER A 627 -15.13 20.22 9.14
CA SER A 627 -15.66 19.96 10.47
C SER A 627 -17.13 20.33 10.52
N TYR A 628 -17.92 19.65 11.35
CA TYR A 628 -19.35 19.92 11.51
C TYR A 628 -19.81 19.77 12.95
N ASP A 629 -20.88 20.50 13.29
CA ASP A 629 -21.51 20.50 14.62
C ASP A 629 -22.82 19.69 14.62
N ASP A 630 -23.45 19.58 15.80
CA ASP A 630 -24.74 18.88 15.98
C ASP A 630 -25.89 19.49 15.16
N LEU A 631 -25.75 20.74 14.69
CA LEU A 631 -26.74 21.41 13.84
C LEU A 631 -26.49 21.16 12.35
N GLY A 632 -25.45 20.40 11.99
CA GLY A 632 -25.07 20.13 10.61
C GLY A 632 -24.33 21.30 9.93
N ASN A 633 -23.88 22.31 10.69
CA ASN A 633 -23.13 23.43 10.11
C ASN A 633 -21.72 22.97 9.73
N VAL A 634 -21.36 23.12 8.45
CA VAL A 634 -20.04 22.74 7.95
C VAL A 634 -19.08 23.93 7.94
N THR A 635 -17.89 23.73 8.51
CA THR A 635 -16.74 24.64 8.41
C THR A 635 -15.61 23.96 7.66
N LEU A 636 -14.97 24.67 6.72
CA LEU A 636 -13.83 24.17 5.95
C LEU A 636 -12.55 24.88 6.35
N ARG A 637 -11.44 24.13 6.39
CA ARG A 637 -10.08 24.64 6.52
C ARG A 637 -9.21 24.04 5.43
N ASN A 638 -8.25 24.81 4.93
CA ASN A 638 -7.26 24.33 3.95
C ASN A 638 -5.87 24.12 4.57
N GLU A 639 -5.79 24.18 5.90
CA GLU A 639 -4.56 23.95 6.65
C GLU A 639 -4.46 22.46 6.98
N PRO A 640 -3.38 21.76 6.54
CA PRO A 640 -3.16 20.36 6.89
C PRO A 640 -2.93 20.19 8.40
N LEU A 641 -3.37 19.05 8.94
CA LEU A 641 -3.16 18.67 10.33
C LEU A 641 -1.71 18.26 10.63
N VAL A 642 -1.02 17.69 9.64
CA VAL A 642 0.39 17.26 9.68
C VAL A 642 1.12 17.70 8.41
N ASP A 643 2.41 17.97 8.55
CA ASP A 643 3.28 18.31 7.43
C ASP A 643 3.63 17.05 6.62
N ASN A 644 2.72 16.67 5.71
CA ASN A 644 2.93 15.56 4.77
C ASN A 644 3.40 16.09 3.40
N PRO A 645 4.69 15.97 3.05
CA PRO A 645 5.22 16.48 1.79
C PRO A 645 4.74 15.70 0.55
N PHE A 646 4.04 14.57 0.75
CA PHE A 646 3.45 13.75 -0.31
C PHE A 646 1.96 14.03 -0.51
N PHE A 647 1.34 14.78 0.40
CA PHE A 647 -0.06 15.18 0.25
C PHE A 647 -0.20 16.17 -0.91
N ARG A 648 -1.19 15.93 -1.77
CA ARG A 648 -1.54 16.82 -2.88
C ARG A 648 -3.03 17.09 -2.83
N PRO A 649 -3.44 18.37 -2.69
CA PRO A 649 -4.85 18.70 -2.71
C PRO A 649 -5.49 18.30 -4.04
N GLY A 650 -6.80 18.13 -3.96
CA GLY A 650 -7.66 17.85 -5.08
C GLY A 650 -7.90 19.06 -5.97
N ASN A 651 -8.55 18.84 -7.09
CA ASN A 651 -8.97 19.90 -8.01
C ASN A 651 -10.49 20.04 -8.12
N GLU A 652 -11.25 19.21 -7.40
CA GLU A 652 -12.69 19.38 -7.31
C GLU A 652 -13.06 20.71 -6.67
N ARG A 653 -14.26 21.18 -7.00
CA ARG A 653 -14.81 22.38 -6.38
C ARG A 653 -15.77 21.96 -5.28
N PHE A 654 -15.75 22.72 -4.20
CA PHE A 654 -16.81 22.68 -3.21
C PHE A 654 -18.18 22.87 -3.88
N ARG A 655 -19.14 21.98 -3.59
CA ARG A 655 -20.51 22.05 -4.12
C ARG A 655 -21.53 21.69 -3.04
N LEU A 656 -22.66 22.38 -3.06
CA LEU A 656 -23.85 21.98 -2.31
C LEU A 656 -24.72 21.08 -3.21
N LEU A 657 -24.97 19.85 -2.77
CA LEU A 657 -25.72 18.83 -3.48
C LEU A 657 -27.17 18.83 -2.99
N LYS A 658 -28.03 19.59 -3.68
CA LYS A 658 -29.48 19.58 -3.45
C LYS A 658 -30.14 18.51 -4.33
N GLY A 659 -30.03 17.25 -3.92
CA GLY A 659 -30.64 16.10 -4.63
C GLY A 659 -29.69 15.28 -5.52
N GLY A 660 -28.39 15.23 -5.20
CA GLY A 660 -27.39 14.41 -5.91
C GLY A 660 -26.47 15.18 -6.87
N LEU A 661 -25.55 14.47 -7.53
CA LEU A 661 -24.80 15.02 -8.67
C LEU A 661 -25.68 15.04 -9.93
N PRO A 662 -25.53 16.04 -10.83
CA PRO A 662 -26.21 16.03 -12.12
C PRO A 662 -25.91 14.76 -12.93
N GLU A 663 -26.93 14.18 -13.58
CA GLU A 663 -26.75 13.12 -14.58
C GLU A 663 -26.27 13.72 -15.92
N ASP A 664 -25.00 14.11 -16.03
CA ASP A 664 -24.40 14.55 -17.30
C ASP A 664 -23.48 13.50 -17.94
N ARG A 665 -23.67 12.23 -17.58
CA ARG A 665 -22.95 11.10 -18.17
C ARG A 665 -23.33 10.90 -19.62
N LYS A 666 -22.32 10.79 -20.49
CA LYS A 666 -22.50 10.36 -21.88
C LYS A 666 -21.79 9.03 -22.11
N ILE A 667 -22.50 8.11 -22.76
CA ILE A 667 -22.05 6.76 -23.06
C ILE A 667 -21.91 6.63 -24.57
N TYR A 668 -20.79 6.06 -25.03
CA TYR A 668 -20.59 5.72 -26.43
C TYR A 668 -19.69 4.48 -26.57
N THR A 669 -19.69 3.84 -27.73
CA THR A 669 -18.88 2.64 -27.99
C THR A 669 -17.48 3.05 -28.47
N ALA A 670 -16.43 2.44 -27.92
CA ALA A 670 -15.06 2.66 -28.40
C ALA A 670 -14.92 2.21 -29.87
N VAL A 671 -14.12 2.91 -30.67
CA VAL A 671 -13.96 2.60 -32.10
C VAL A 671 -12.74 1.68 -32.28
N PRO A 672 -12.89 0.45 -32.80
CA PRO A 672 -11.75 -0.41 -33.11
C PRO A 672 -10.83 0.25 -34.13
N VAL A 673 -9.51 0.25 -33.87
CA VAL A 673 -8.53 0.78 -34.81
C VAL A 673 -8.32 -0.22 -35.94
N GLN A 674 -8.51 0.23 -37.18
CA GLN A 674 -8.32 -0.60 -38.37
C GLN A 674 -6.92 -1.23 -38.39
N ASP A 675 -6.86 -2.52 -38.73
CA ASP A 675 -5.64 -3.32 -38.84
C ASP A 675 -4.84 -3.54 -37.54
N LYS A 676 -5.39 -3.17 -36.37
CA LYS A 676 -4.77 -3.42 -35.06
C LYS A 676 -5.72 -4.15 -34.11
N LYS A 677 -5.59 -5.48 -34.06
CA LYS A 677 -6.39 -6.32 -33.16
C LYS A 677 -6.22 -5.89 -31.69
N GLY A 678 -7.34 -5.69 -30.99
CA GLY A 678 -7.37 -5.34 -29.57
C GLY A 678 -6.99 -3.89 -29.27
N VAL A 679 -6.89 -3.01 -30.28
CA VAL A 679 -6.64 -1.58 -30.10
C VAL A 679 -7.90 -0.79 -30.45
N TYR A 680 -8.26 0.15 -29.58
CA TYR A 680 -9.45 0.99 -29.65
C TYR A 680 -9.03 2.46 -29.59
N GLU A 681 -9.66 3.31 -30.40
CA GLU A 681 -9.57 4.77 -30.31
C GLU A 681 -10.80 5.31 -29.57
N ILE A 682 -10.56 6.22 -28.64
CA ILE A 682 -11.55 6.81 -27.74
C ILE A 682 -11.52 8.33 -27.93
N ASP A 683 -12.68 8.95 -28.18
CA ASP A 683 -12.83 10.41 -28.32
C ASP A 683 -12.99 11.07 -26.95
N ALA A 684 -11.98 11.82 -26.55
CA ALA A 684 -11.86 12.40 -25.22
C ALA A 684 -12.14 13.92 -25.18
N LYS A 685 -12.51 14.54 -26.31
CA LYS A 685 -12.69 16.01 -26.43
C LYS A 685 -13.58 16.66 -25.37
N ASN A 686 -14.58 15.91 -24.91
CA ASN A 686 -15.59 16.39 -23.95
C ASN A 686 -15.45 15.77 -22.56
N ALA A 687 -14.42 14.95 -22.33
CA ALA A 687 -14.26 14.14 -21.12
C ALA A 687 -13.43 14.86 -20.05
N ARG A 688 -13.65 16.15 -19.83
CA ARG A 688 -12.69 17.02 -19.09
C ARG A 688 -12.60 16.74 -17.59
N SER A 689 -13.58 16.07 -17.00
CA SER A 689 -13.54 15.75 -15.57
C SER A 689 -13.29 14.27 -15.30
N GLY A 690 -13.51 13.40 -16.28
CA GLY A 690 -12.93 12.07 -16.31
C GLY A 690 -13.46 11.19 -17.43
N LEU A 691 -12.85 10.02 -17.54
CA LEU A 691 -13.14 9.05 -18.59
C LEU A 691 -12.88 7.64 -18.08
N ALA A 692 -13.76 6.71 -18.41
CA ALA A 692 -13.58 5.29 -18.13
C ALA A 692 -13.91 4.44 -19.35
N LEU A 693 -13.22 3.32 -19.48
CA LEU A 693 -13.51 2.26 -20.45
C LEU A 693 -14.00 1.02 -19.70
N GLU A 694 -15.16 0.54 -20.09
CA GLU A 694 -15.68 -0.77 -19.74
C GLU A 694 -15.55 -1.73 -20.92
N ALA A 695 -15.22 -2.98 -20.63
CA ALA A 695 -15.18 -4.02 -21.64
C ALA A 695 -15.70 -5.35 -21.08
N ASP A 696 -16.47 -6.07 -21.88
CA ASP A 696 -16.83 -7.44 -21.57
C ASP A 696 -15.75 -8.37 -22.16
N VAL A 697 -14.97 -9.00 -21.28
CA VAL A 697 -13.84 -9.84 -21.67
C VAL A 697 -14.14 -11.29 -21.28
N ARG A 698 -14.02 -12.20 -22.25
CA ARG A 698 -14.17 -13.65 -22.03
C ARG A 698 -12.83 -14.35 -21.98
N GLY A 699 -12.58 -15.01 -20.85
CA GLY A 699 -11.53 -16.02 -20.68
C GLY A 699 -10.09 -15.52 -20.77
N GLY A 700 -9.18 -16.30 -20.18
CA GLY A 700 -7.74 -16.08 -20.24
C GLY A 700 -7.21 -14.93 -19.38
N ALA A 701 -5.92 -14.70 -19.53
CA ALA A 701 -5.24 -13.57 -18.93
C ALA A 701 -5.24 -12.40 -19.92
N TYR A 702 -5.49 -11.18 -19.45
CA TYR A 702 -5.44 -9.99 -20.30
C TYR A 702 -4.80 -8.80 -19.60
N ARG A 703 -4.25 -7.91 -20.43
CA ARG A 703 -3.63 -6.64 -20.04
C ARG A 703 -4.31 -5.49 -20.75
N VAL A 704 -4.56 -4.42 -20.00
CA VAL A 704 -5.05 -3.14 -20.54
C VAL A 704 -3.95 -2.10 -20.42
N SER A 705 -3.67 -1.43 -21.54
CA SER A 705 -2.74 -0.30 -21.61
C SER A 705 -3.39 0.85 -22.37
N ALA A 706 -3.06 2.09 -22.02
CA ALA A 706 -3.55 3.28 -22.71
C ALA A 706 -2.40 4.17 -23.18
N SER A 707 -2.64 4.94 -24.23
CA SER A 707 -1.66 5.81 -24.85
C SER A 707 -2.32 7.11 -25.34
N PRO A 708 -1.72 8.28 -25.07
CA PRO A 708 -2.23 9.56 -25.57
C PRO A 708 -1.97 9.75 -27.07
N ASP A 709 -1.05 8.99 -27.65
CA ASP A 709 -0.55 9.19 -29.02
C ASP A 709 -0.43 7.89 -29.85
N GLY A 710 -0.79 6.75 -29.25
CA GLY A 710 -0.66 5.42 -29.84
C GLY A 710 0.77 4.90 -29.94
N LYS A 711 1.76 5.61 -29.35
CA LYS A 711 3.18 5.27 -29.37
C LYS A 711 3.70 4.93 -27.98
N LYS A 712 3.42 5.77 -26.99
CA LYS A 712 3.84 5.55 -25.60
C LYS A 712 2.70 4.93 -24.80
N TRP A 713 2.85 3.66 -24.47
CA TRP A 713 1.83 2.87 -23.78
C TRP A 713 2.09 2.83 -22.27
N HIS A 714 1.05 3.15 -21.50
CA HIS A 714 1.01 3.05 -20.04
C HIS A 714 0.16 1.85 -19.67
N MET A 715 0.72 0.89 -18.96
CA MET A 715 -0.04 -0.25 -18.44
C MET A 715 -0.94 0.22 -17.30
N LEU A 716 -2.23 -0.06 -17.41
CA LEU A 716 -3.24 0.35 -16.43
C LEU A 716 -3.75 -0.83 -15.60
N TYR A 717 -3.80 -2.02 -16.18
CA TYR A 717 -4.35 -3.20 -15.53
C TYR A 717 -3.84 -4.51 -16.17
N ASP A 718 -3.59 -5.56 -15.38
CA ASP A 718 -3.23 -6.92 -15.84
C ASP A 718 -3.86 -7.95 -14.90
N THR A 719 -4.56 -8.95 -15.44
CA THR A 719 -5.38 -9.87 -14.66
C THR A 719 -5.56 -11.23 -15.35
N VAL A 720 -5.91 -12.27 -14.58
CA VAL A 720 -6.33 -13.57 -15.09
C VAL A 720 -7.81 -13.76 -14.80
N ASN A 721 -8.54 -14.23 -15.80
CA ASN A 721 -9.93 -14.59 -15.61
C ASN A 721 -10.32 -15.80 -16.43
N THR A 722 -10.83 -16.85 -15.78
CA THR A 722 -11.31 -18.06 -16.47
C THR A 722 -12.77 -17.97 -16.88
N GLY A 723 -13.51 -16.95 -16.44
CA GLY A 723 -14.92 -16.72 -16.75
C GLY A 723 -15.19 -15.51 -17.65
N ASP A 724 -16.48 -15.20 -17.78
CA ASP A 724 -16.99 -14.01 -18.46
C ASP A 724 -17.13 -12.90 -17.41
N TYR A 725 -16.36 -11.82 -17.56
CA TYR A 725 -16.43 -10.69 -16.65
C TYR A 725 -16.41 -9.38 -17.39
N ARG A 726 -17.13 -8.41 -16.82
CA ARG A 726 -16.95 -7.01 -17.16
C ARG A 726 -15.68 -6.50 -16.48
N THR A 727 -14.90 -5.73 -17.21
CA THR A 727 -13.73 -5.02 -16.70
C THR A 727 -13.91 -3.53 -16.90
N GLY A 728 -13.36 -2.75 -15.98
CA GLY A 728 -13.39 -1.29 -16.02
C GLY A 728 -11.99 -0.75 -15.83
N VAL A 729 -11.61 0.24 -16.62
CA VAL A 729 -10.32 0.92 -16.53
C VAL A 729 -10.55 2.43 -16.54
N ASP A 730 -9.97 3.10 -15.54
CA ASP A 730 -9.97 4.55 -15.44
C ASP A 730 -8.94 5.16 -16.41
N LEU A 731 -9.42 6.08 -17.24
CA LEU A 731 -8.64 6.83 -18.22
C LEU A 731 -8.57 8.33 -17.88
N SER A 732 -9.02 8.73 -16.68
CA SER A 732 -9.14 10.13 -16.27
C SER A 732 -7.79 10.87 -16.31
N ALA A 733 -6.68 10.16 -16.08
CA ALA A 733 -5.33 10.73 -16.17
C ALA A 733 -4.92 11.15 -17.60
N PHE A 734 -5.71 10.83 -18.63
CA PHE A 734 -5.48 11.23 -20.02
C PHE A 734 -6.35 12.41 -20.47
N VAL A 735 -7.20 12.92 -19.58
CA VAL A 735 -8.19 13.98 -19.86
C VAL A 735 -8.12 15.12 -18.82
N GLY A 736 -6.94 15.32 -18.22
CA GLY A 736 -6.65 16.44 -17.33
C GLY A 736 -7.01 16.22 -15.86
N ASN A 737 -7.61 15.09 -15.49
CA ASN A 737 -7.97 14.80 -14.11
C ASN A 737 -6.71 14.45 -13.27
N ARG A 738 -6.57 15.11 -12.11
CA ARG A 738 -5.40 15.03 -11.22
C ARG A 738 -5.55 14.02 -10.08
N ASP A 739 -6.56 13.16 -10.14
CA ASP A 739 -6.76 12.06 -9.18
C ASP A 739 -5.79 10.92 -9.37
N LEU A 740 -5.18 10.81 -10.54
CA LEU A 740 -4.24 9.75 -10.83
C LEU A 740 -3.12 10.33 -11.70
N TYR A 741 -1.88 10.23 -11.21
CA TYR A 741 -0.72 10.57 -12.01
C TYR A 741 -0.09 9.32 -12.60
N LEU A 742 0.12 9.33 -13.92
CA LEU A 742 0.79 8.24 -14.61
C LEU A 742 2.30 8.36 -14.44
N LYS A 743 2.97 7.26 -14.15
CA LYS A 743 4.43 7.19 -14.21
C LYS A 743 4.87 7.25 -15.67
N THR A 744 5.34 8.42 -16.11
CA THR A 744 5.61 8.68 -17.52
C THR A 744 7.07 8.43 -17.89
N ASP A 745 8.03 8.69 -17.01
CA ASP A 745 9.44 8.40 -17.25
C ASP A 745 10.13 8.03 -15.93
N ARG A 746 11.22 7.29 -16.02
CA ARG A 746 12.09 6.98 -14.88
C ARG A 746 13.52 6.87 -15.36
N PHE A 747 14.42 7.50 -14.63
CA PHE A 747 15.85 7.29 -14.82
C PHE A 747 16.60 7.28 -13.51
N TYR A 748 17.80 6.70 -13.57
CA TYR A 748 18.75 6.70 -12.47
C TYR A 748 19.88 7.70 -12.77
N GLY A 749 20.70 8.02 -11.77
CA GLY A 749 21.83 8.95 -11.92
C GLY A 749 22.85 8.51 -12.98
N ASP A 750 22.90 7.22 -13.32
CA ASP A 750 23.73 6.72 -14.42
C ASP A 750 23.32 7.26 -15.80
N LYS A 751 22.08 7.73 -15.98
CA LYS A 751 21.65 8.43 -17.19
C LYS A 751 22.51 9.67 -17.40
N LYS A 752 23.03 9.84 -18.63
CA LYS A 752 23.86 10.98 -18.99
C LYS A 752 23.04 12.29 -18.94
N PRO A 753 23.46 13.32 -18.19
CA PRO A 753 22.81 14.62 -18.18
C PRO A 753 22.93 15.34 -19.53
N ALA A 754 22.03 16.29 -19.79
CA ALA A 754 22.12 17.18 -20.94
C ALA A 754 23.30 18.17 -20.80
N ARG A 755 23.59 18.59 -19.57
CA ARG A 755 24.75 19.42 -19.20
C ARG A 755 25.32 18.94 -17.88
N GLU A 756 26.63 18.89 -17.73
CA GLU A 756 27.26 18.53 -16.47
C GLU A 756 28.61 19.24 -16.28
N LYS A 757 28.93 19.54 -15.02
CA LYS A 757 30.19 20.15 -14.59
C LYS A 757 30.55 19.58 -13.23
N GLY A 758 31.77 19.05 -13.10
CA GLY A 758 32.25 18.53 -11.81
C GLY A 758 31.48 17.30 -11.32
N THR A 759 31.02 16.45 -12.23
CA THR A 759 30.24 15.25 -11.93
C THR A 759 31.06 13.97 -12.00
N ARG A 760 30.63 12.93 -11.27
CA ARG A 760 31.11 11.56 -11.43
C ARG A 760 29.95 10.58 -11.26
N THR A 761 30.04 9.42 -11.90
CA THR A 761 29.02 8.35 -11.79
C THR A 761 29.61 7.16 -11.09
N GLU A 762 28.86 6.58 -10.16
CA GLU A 762 29.23 5.35 -9.46
C GLU A 762 27.96 4.53 -9.23
N ASN A 763 27.93 3.31 -9.79
CA ASN A 763 26.71 2.50 -9.85
C ASN A 763 25.55 3.30 -10.48
N ARG A 764 24.45 3.48 -9.74
CA ARG A 764 23.27 4.24 -10.17
C ARG A 764 23.27 5.70 -9.69
N TYR A 765 24.31 6.12 -8.98
CA TYR A 765 24.44 7.45 -8.44
C TYR A 765 25.22 8.34 -9.40
N ARG A 766 24.77 9.60 -9.53
CA ARG A 766 25.60 10.67 -10.07
C ARG A 766 25.87 11.68 -8.98
N PHE A 767 27.16 11.85 -8.68
CA PHE A 767 27.65 12.80 -7.72
C PHE A 767 28.02 14.11 -8.41
N VAL A 768 27.82 15.23 -7.71
CA VAL A 768 28.13 16.60 -8.14
C VAL A 768 29.05 17.20 -7.07
N ALA A 769 30.25 17.59 -7.46
CA ALA A 769 31.19 18.28 -6.58
C ALA A 769 30.69 19.69 -6.20
N PRO A 770 31.15 20.28 -5.09
CA PRO A 770 30.86 21.68 -4.76
C PRO A 770 31.16 22.63 -5.93
N GLY A 771 30.21 23.51 -6.27
CA GLY A 771 30.29 24.40 -7.44
C GLY A 771 30.13 23.71 -8.81
N GLY A 772 29.83 22.42 -8.80
CA GLY A 772 29.40 21.63 -9.96
C GLY A 772 27.89 21.66 -10.16
N GLU A 773 27.46 21.12 -11.30
CA GLU A 773 26.04 20.98 -11.64
C GLU A 773 25.82 19.77 -12.55
N MET A 774 24.59 19.24 -12.53
CA MET A 774 24.07 18.35 -13.55
C MET A 774 22.66 18.78 -13.94
N VAL A 775 22.37 18.80 -15.24
CA VAL A 775 21.09 19.22 -15.80
C VAL A 775 20.48 18.08 -16.59
N TYR A 776 19.27 17.67 -16.20
CA TYR A 776 18.47 16.69 -16.92
C TYR A 776 17.35 17.39 -17.69
N ARG A 777 17.08 16.88 -18.90
CA ARG A 777 15.93 17.28 -19.70
C ARG A 777 14.81 16.26 -19.49
N LEU A 778 13.76 16.66 -18.80
CA LEU A 778 12.59 15.85 -18.47
C LEU A 778 11.56 15.91 -19.61
N PRO A 779 11.10 14.77 -20.15
CA PRO A 779 10.14 14.76 -21.26
C PRO A 779 8.71 14.99 -20.75
N VAL A 780 8.19 16.20 -20.89
CA VAL A 780 6.85 16.58 -20.40
C VAL A 780 5.85 16.90 -21.51
N ALA A 781 6.18 16.57 -22.77
CA ALA A 781 5.32 16.85 -23.91
C ALA A 781 3.91 16.26 -23.71
N GLY A 782 2.89 17.11 -23.86
CA GLY A 782 1.48 16.76 -23.71
C GLY A 782 0.98 16.64 -22.26
N LEU A 783 1.82 16.87 -21.26
CA LEU A 783 1.40 16.89 -19.86
C LEU A 783 0.79 18.24 -19.49
N VAL A 784 -0.32 18.22 -18.75
CA VAL A 784 -0.98 19.42 -18.18
C VAL A 784 -0.82 19.53 -16.67
N SER A 785 -0.36 18.46 -16.03
CA SER A 785 0.12 18.49 -14.67
C SER A 785 1.20 17.44 -14.49
N ALA A 786 2.24 17.75 -13.73
CA ALA A 786 3.36 16.85 -13.53
C ALA A 786 4.16 17.17 -12.27
N PHE A 787 4.77 16.14 -11.71
CA PHE A 787 5.79 16.29 -10.67
C PHE A 787 6.91 15.28 -10.89
N ALA A 788 8.10 15.63 -10.41
CA ALA A 788 9.23 14.72 -10.34
C ALA A 788 9.41 14.24 -8.90
N GLU A 789 9.45 12.93 -8.72
CA GLU A 789 9.95 12.31 -7.50
C GLU A 789 11.45 12.11 -7.65
N VAL A 790 12.23 12.71 -6.76
CA VAL A 790 13.68 12.77 -6.82
C VAL A 790 14.27 12.14 -5.57
N ILE A 791 15.15 11.15 -5.74
CA ILE A 791 15.98 10.59 -4.68
C ILE A 791 17.38 11.21 -4.82
N CYS A 792 17.70 12.11 -3.90
CA CYS A 792 18.94 12.90 -3.92
C CYS A 792 19.49 13.10 -2.51
N GLY A 793 20.78 13.39 -2.35
CA GLY A 793 21.36 13.56 -1.02
C GLY A 793 22.56 14.49 -0.98
N ASN A 794 22.94 14.86 0.24
CA ASN A 794 24.07 15.73 0.62
C ASN A 794 24.10 17.13 -0.03
N ASN A 795 23.82 18.19 0.73
CA ASN A 795 24.04 19.59 0.29
C ASN A 795 23.48 19.93 -1.11
N TYR A 796 22.41 19.26 -1.55
CA TYR A 796 21.88 19.45 -2.89
C TYR A 796 20.98 20.69 -2.96
N VAL A 797 20.88 21.25 -4.16
CA VAL A 797 19.80 22.15 -4.56
C VAL A 797 19.23 21.65 -5.86
N ILE A 798 17.91 21.53 -5.92
CA ILE A 798 17.15 21.24 -7.12
C ILE A 798 16.55 22.55 -7.61
N GLU A 799 16.87 22.89 -8.86
CA GLU A 799 16.30 24.01 -9.58
C GLU A 799 15.60 23.53 -10.84
N LEU A 800 14.55 24.25 -11.23
CA LEU A 800 13.76 23.96 -12.41
C LEU A 800 13.85 25.11 -13.40
N SER A 801 13.68 24.77 -14.67
CA SER A 801 13.66 25.74 -15.75
C SER A 801 12.82 25.24 -16.92
N GLY A 802 11.96 26.12 -17.45
CA GLY A 802 11.24 25.84 -18.69
C GLY A 802 12.08 26.05 -19.96
N ASP A 803 13.15 26.84 -19.92
CA ASP A 803 13.99 27.17 -21.09
C ASP A 803 15.43 26.65 -21.00
N GLY A 804 15.87 26.21 -19.82
CA GLY A 804 17.24 25.81 -19.52
C GLY A 804 18.18 27.00 -19.21
N GLU A 805 17.63 28.21 -19.14
CA GLU A 805 18.35 29.47 -18.94
C GLU A 805 17.96 30.16 -17.62
N SER A 806 16.66 30.27 -17.35
CA SER A 806 16.08 30.88 -16.15
C SER A 806 15.76 29.80 -15.13
N TRP A 807 16.35 29.89 -13.93
CA TRP A 807 16.30 28.82 -12.93
C TRP A 807 15.61 29.27 -11.65
N ASP A 808 14.66 28.47 -11.21
CA ASP A 808 13.91 28.68 -9.97
C ASP A 808 14.20 27.54 -8.99
N ARG A 809 14.47 27.89 -7.74
CA ARG A 809 14.76 26.89 -6.69
C ARG A 809 13.48 26.15 -6.32
N ALA A 810 13.49 24.83 -6.48
CA ALA A 810 12.33 23.98 -6.21
C ALA A 810 12.45 23.16 -4.93
N ALA A 811 13.66 22.71 -4.59
CA ALA A 811 13.94 22.00 -3.33
C ALA A 811 15.42 22.14 -2.96
N ASP A 812 15.75 22.00 -1.67
CA ASP A 812 17.13 21.92 -1.21
C ASP A 812 17.27 21.04 0.04
N SER A 813 18.51 20.84 0.47
CA SER A 813 18.84 19.99 1.61
C SER A 813 18.63 20.64 2.98
N ASN A 814 18.06 21.86 3.10
CA ASN A 814 17.88 22.56 4.38
C ASN A 814 16.74 21.99 5.27
N TYR A 815 16.25 20.80 4.95
CA TYR A 815 15.18 20.11 5.66
C TYR A 815 15.78 19.33 6.86
N TYR A 816 15.55 19.83 8.08
CA TYR A 816 15.89 19.34 9.46
C TYR A 816 17.27 19.73 10.05
N ALA A 817 17.41 20.31 11.26
CA ALA A 817 16.69 20.25 12.57
C ALA A 817 16.93 18.97 13.40
N SER A 818 18.08 18.91 14.11
CA SER A 818 18.29 18.19 15.40
C SER A 818 19.75 18.20 15.91
N GLY A 819 20.66 18.99 15.31
CA GLY A 819 21.98 19.27 15.90
C GLY A 819 22.93 18.07 16.03
N LYS A 820 22.61 16.91 15.44
CA LYS A 820 23.51 15.76 15.33
C LYS A 820 24.03 15.64 13.90
N GLU A 821 25.34 15.44 13.76
CA GLU A 821 25.98 15.12 12.48
C GLU A 821 25.38 13.81 11.95
N ASN A 822 24.47 13.89 10.98
CA ASN A 822 24.06 12.72 10.22
C ASN A 822 25.11 12.45 9.14
N VAL A 823 25.42 11.16 8.96
CA VAL A 823 26.21 10.67 7.82
C VAL A 823 25.33 10.82 6.56
N ALA A 824 25.97 11.03 5.42
CA ALA A 824 25.34 11.26 4.11
C ALA A 824 23.98 10.56 3.90
N GLY A 825 22.88 11.31 3.99
CA GLY A 825 21.53 10.77 3.81
C GLY A 825 20.99 11.06 2.42
N GLY A 826 20.42 10.04 1.77
CA GLY A 826 19.47 10.26 0.69
C GLY A 826 18.19 10.91 1.22
N TRP A 827 17.47 11.60 0.34
CA TRP A 827 16.24 12.33 0.60
C TRP A 827 15.31 12.13 -0.59
N LEU A 828 14.08 11.72 -0.30
CA LEU A 828 12.99 11.69 -1.25
C LEU A 828 12.36 13.08 -1.28
N ARG A 829 12.22 13.63 -2.47
CA ARG A 829 11.61 14.94 -2.72
C ARG A 829 10.57 14.83 -3.81
N LEU A 830 9.46 15.52 -3.63
CA LEU A 830 8.52 15.82 -4.71
C LEU A 830 8.77 17.23 -5.20
N VAL A 831 8.97 17.35 -6.50
CA VAL A 831 9.30 18.59 -7.18
C VAL A 831 8.18 18.89 -8.16
N ASP A 832 7.44 19.98 -7.90
CA ASP A 832 6.31 20.39 -8.74
C ASP A 832 6.81 20.95 -10.08
N LEU A 833 6.29 20.41 -11.19
CA LEU A 833 6.66 20.84 -12.53
C LEU A 833 5.57 21.67 -13.21
N ASP A 834 4.37 21.78 -12.63
CA ASP A 834 3.21 22.49 -13.20
C ASP A 834 3.56 23.89 -13.73
N PRO A 835 4.34 24.74 -13.00
CA PRO A 835 4.67 26.09 -13.47
C PRO A 835 5.51 26.14 -14.76
N TYR A 836 6.16 25.03 -15.13
CA TYR A 836 7.10 24.95 -16.25
C TYR A 836 6.55 24.16 -17.44
N LEU A 837 5.29 23.71 -17.36
CA LEU A 837 4.60 22.99 -18.44
C LEU A 837 4.20 23.92 -19.59
N GLY A 838 3.72 23.34 -20.70
CA GLY A 838 3.42 24.06 -21.95
C GLY A 838 4.56 24.03 -22.98
N LYS A 839 5.64 23.32 -22.67
CA LYS A 839 6.77 23.01 -23.58
C LYS A 839 6.97 21.50 -23.68
N ASP A 840 7.80 21.05 -24.62
CA ASP A 840 8.12 19.63 -24.77
C ASP A 840 9.01 19.08 -23.63
N SER A 841 9.65 19.96 -22.86
CA SER A 841 10.60 19.56 -21.82
C SER A 841 10.72 20.59 -20.72
N VAL A 842 10.97 20.09 -19.50
CA VAL A 842 11.41 20.86 -18.33
C VAL A 842 12.85 20.47 -18.02
N TYR A 843 13.68 21.42 -17.66
CA TYR A 843 15.05 21.16 -17.24
C TYR A 843 15.12 21.14 -15.71
N MET A 844 15.72 20.08 -15.17
CA MET A 844 16.00 19.94 -13.75
C MET A 844 17.51 20.01 -13.53
N ARG A 845 17.96 21.02 -12.80
CA ARG A 845 19.35 21.18 -12.39
C ARG A 845 19.51 20.72 -10.95
N VAL A 846 20.54 19.92 -10.72
CA VAL A 846 20.99 19.56 -9.38
C VAL A 846 22.39 20.13 -9.17
N THR A 847 22.56 20.95 -8.15
CA THR A 847 23.86 21.53 -7.76
C THR A 847 24.24 21.07 -6.36
N CYS A 848 25.53 21.21 -6.02
CA CYS A 848 26.04 21.01 -4.68
C CYS A 848 26.41 22.37 -4.07
N LEU A 849 25.79 22.73 -2.94
CA LEU A 849 26.09 23.95 -2.20
C LEU A 849 27.54 23.94 -1.71
N ASP A 850 28.22 25.09 -1.81
CA ASP A 850 29.53 25.29 -1.19
C ASP A 850 29.33 25.48 0.33
N ARG A 851 30.25 24.94 1.14
CA ARG A 851 30.22 25.04 2.61
C ARG A 851 30.10 26.49 3.11
N LYS A 852 30.59 27.45 2.32
CA LYS A 852 30.57 28.89 2.66
C LYS A 852 29.19 29.53 2.56
N GLU A 853 28.24 28.92 1.85
CA GLU A 853 26.90 29.46 1.66
C GLU A 853 25.93 29.07 2.80
N TYR A 854 26.36 28.23 3.74
CA TYR A 854 25.58 27.89 4.92
C TYR A 854 25.79 28.89 6.05
N ALA A 855 24.70 29.52 6.50
CA ALA A 855 24.69 30.36 7.70
C ALA A 855 24.95 29.57 8.99
N ASN A 856 24.78 28.23 8.96
CA ASN A 856 24.99 27.35 10.10
C ASN A 856 26.12 26.32 9.83
N PRO A 857 27.33 26.51 10.39
CA PRO A 857 28.47 25.61 10.19
C PRO A 857 28.28 24.21 10.79
N LEU A 858 27.22 23.97 11.58
CA LEU A 858 26.89 22.65 12.15
C LEU A 858 26.11 21.74 11.19
N VAL A 859 25.69 22.23 10.01
CA VAL A 859 24.78 21.53 9.08
C VAL A 859 25.48 21.05 7.80
N SER A 860 26.79 21.30 7.65
CA SER A 860 27.49 20.86 6.43
C SER A 860 27.73 19.35 6.46
N TYR A 861 26.97 18.60 5.67
CA TYR A 861 27.34 17.21 5.39
C TYR A 861 28.69 17.22 4.66
N PRO A 862 29.73 16.50 5.12
CA PRO A 862 30.93 16.29 4.31
C PRO A 862 30.54 15.47 3.08
N GLY A 863 30.39 16.09 1.91
CA GLY A 863 30.10 15.30 0.72
C GLY A 863 29.70 16.09 -0.51
N THR A 864 29.91 15.46 -1.65
CA THR A 864 29.34 15.83 -2.95
C THR A 864 27.86 15.50 -2.97
N ALA A 865 27.02 16.39 -3.48
CA ALA A 865 25.61 16.10 -3.73
C ALA A 865 25.45 14.91 -4.66
N PHE A 866 24.37 14.16 -4.55
CA PHE A 866 24.08 13.07 -5.47
C PHE A 866 22.62 13.02 -5.91
N LEU A 867 22.41 12.43 -7.08
CA LEU A 867 21.11 11.98 -7.59
C LEU A 867 21.19 10.47 -7.82
N GLU A 868 20.26 9.73 -7.24
CA GLU A 868 20.09 8.30 -7.47
C GLU A 868 19.01 8.02 -8.50
N ARG A 869 17.83 8.65 -8.34
CA ARG A 869 16.64 8.35 -9.14
C ARG A 869 15.82 9.62 -9.37
N CYS A 870 15.25 9.73 -10.55
CA CYS A 870 14.17 10.66 -10.84
C CYS A 870 13.05 9.90 -11.55
N THR A 871 11.85 9.98 -10.99
CA THR A 871 10.63 9.43 -11.60
C THR A 871 9.70 10.59 -11.94
N LEU A 872 9.28 10.67 -13.20
CA LEU A 872 8.37 11.68 -13.69
C LEU A 872 6.94 11.14 -13.67
N TYR A 873 6.06 11.87 -13.00
CA TYR A 873 4.64 11.61 -12.94
C TYR A 873 3.88 12.69 -13.67
N GLY A 874 2.80 12.33 -14.36
CA GLY A 874 2.03 13.32 -15.10
C GLY A 874 0.64 12.89 -15.54
N VAL A 875 -0.14 13.90 -15.89
CA VAL A 875 -1.50 13.82 -16.42
C VAL A 875 -1.47 14.43 -17.81
N TYR A 876 -2.10 13.77 -18.78
CA TYR A 876 -2.30 14.31 -20.13
C TYR A 876 -3.68 14.97 -20.22
N ASP A 877 -3.85 15.91 -21.15
CA ASP A 877 -5.16 16.43 -21.57
C ASP A 877 -5.25 16.26 -23.08
N THR A 878 -5.85 15.15 -23.51
CA THR A 878 -5.87 14.76 -24.92
C THR A 878 -7.30 14.66 -25.44
N ASP A 879 -7.48 15.06 -26.68
CA ASP A 879 -8.74 14.87 -27.40
C ASP A 879 -8.97 13.40 -27.83
N LYS A 880 -7.93 12.57 -27.79
CA LYS A 880 -7.95 11.19 -28.30
C LYS A 880 -7.04 10.28 -27.49
N ILE A 881 -7.57 9.10 -27.13
CA ILE A 881 -6.84 8.08 -26.38
C ILE A 881 -6.89 6.77 -27.14
N TYR A 882 -5.76 6.08 -27.19
CA TYR A 882 -5.66 4.72 -27.70
C TYR A 882 -5.63 3.75 -26.53
N VAL A 883 -6.54 2.79 -26.49
CA VAL A 883 -6.54 1.71 -25.48
C VAL A 883 -6.28 0.38 -26.15
N LYS A 884 -5.46 -0.44 -25.50
CA LYS A 884 -5.05 -1.75 -25.98
C LYS A 884 -5.40 -2.80 -24.95
N ILE A 885 -6.22 -3.77 -25.33
CA ILE A 885 -6.59 -4.94 -24.54
C ILE A 885 -5.95 -6.16 -25.20
N GLU A 886 -4.92 -6.72 -24.57
CA GLU A 886 -4.15 -7.85 -25.10
C GLU A 886 -4.36 -9.08 -24.25
N ALA A 887 -4.53 -10.24 -24.88
CA ALA A 887 -4.38 -11.50 -24.17
C ALA A 887 -2.92 -11.63 -23.70
N SER A 888 -2.68 -11.75 -22.40
CA SER A 888 -1.37 -12.05 -21.86
C SER A 888 -1.08 -13.55 -21.94
N GLU A 889 -2.09 -14.41 -21.77
CA GLU A 889 -2.04 -15.88 -21.95
C GLU A 889 -3.41 -16.43 -22.37
N GLY A 890 -3.44 -17.37 -23.32
CA GLY A 890 -4.68 -17.94 -23.86
C GLY A 890 -5.38 -17.06 -24.91
N LYS A 891 -6.69 -17.27 -25.11
CA LYS A 891 -7.54 -16.43 -25.99
C LYS A 891 -8.46 -15.58 -25.12
N ALA A 892 -8.03 -14.38 -24.74
CA ALA A 892 -8.95 -13.35 -24.27
C ALA A 892 -9.70 -12.79 -25.47
N GLU A 893 -11.04 -12.83 -25.40
CA GLU A 893 -11.92 -12.27 -26.41
C GLU A 893 -12.66 -11.07 -25.82
N VAL A 894 -12.43 -9.89 -26.40
CA VAL A 894 -13.22 -8.69 -26.08
C VAL A 894 -14.50 -8.74 -26.91
N LYS A 895 -15.64 -8.78 -26.23
CA LYS A 895 -16.96 -8.84 -26.88
C LYS A 895 -17.54 -7.48 -27.16
N ASP A 896 -17.48 -6.61 -26.15
CA ASP A 896 -18.07 -5.29 -26.21
C ASP A 896 -17.19 -4.30 -25.45
N THR A 897 -17.25 -3.03 -25.85
CA THR A 897 -16.48 -1.94 -25.23
C THR A 897 -17.34 -0.70 -25.11
N LEU A 898 -17.56 -0.23 -23.88
CA LEU A 898 -18.35 0.96 -23.58
C LEU A 898 -17.45 2.03 -22.95
N CYS A 899 -17.44 3.22 -23.54
CA CYS A 899 -16.78 4.40 -22.98
C CYS A 899 -17.80 5.28 -22.25
N LYS A 900 -17.43 5.77 -21.08
CA LYS A 900 -18.23 6.70 -20.27
C LYS A 900 -17.37 7.92 -19.93
N TYR A 901 -17.90 9.11 -20.18
CA TYR A 901 -17.22 10.37 -19.85
C TYR A 901 -18.13 11.36 -19.13
N TRP A 902 -17.49 12.30 -18.44
CA TRP A 902 -18.11 13.35 -17.66
C TRP A 902 -17.30 14.65 -17.65
#